data_AF-A0A2S0KTL3-F1
#
_entry.id   AF-A0A2S0KTL3-F1
#
_cell.length_a   1.000
_cell.length_b   1.000
_cell.length_c   1.000
_cell.angle_alpha   90.00
_cell.angle_beta   90.00
_cell.angle_gamma   90.00
#
_symmetry.space_group_name_H-M   'P 1'
#
loop_
_entity.id
_entity.type
_entity.pdbx_description
1 polymer ?
#
loop_
_entity_poly.entity_id
_entity_poly.type
_entity_poly.pdbx_seq_one_letter_code
_entity_poly.pdbx_strand_id
1 'polypeptide(L)'
;MKRLIPSILAALLLPQLFAAAVPEGESRRLLERQTGLLSARLLYGEAEKRWLAEPMPEAAETLYSEMKRKPAECASRAAALKRMEPRFAELLAESYRDMAEHVLAPFREKFSAEQAAAFGQKSAQLIAEKQKKEFPAAFEAARKRLVDEQRAELTDRIYPTETELEADDDAALTRKLLERFTARRKTPLWEELLPRLGTELVAPVLRSARAQQKRQLDLAARLEPDARLWDPAAAEAELEQKLNAEIAGWKEEKRYALFPRTRQLIRSRAGRLPQERAIRALQKPAAAADYAALLARDPAAHADPAESFRQYEALSGRAALAAAAEQLAMPEQYRKTLETDAEVKRALARRFETLKPELQKHRNEFAARQLQERFPAVAGGSYRPSPEAIEAFRADPAKLPELPGEAAPGLLAESRTLLKQKLTGLLAAGNAELSAQLAAVDAEYDTVVAEMEKMQSSASSSWLARWFGSKNGAVDLETIRGSYGRRVLAAFHAGTERRYPELFPKAAAEIELRSRAILQRLNTPPEASEPSIPPPETVKTRVWRIRIDAEAEVLTIRLKERAFSGSLKPSEAEATEKRLTAEVVRALEELCDEAVQNTSAPQKLTVRLEVGGGRIYYRFVAELREALKNALKQTGASVEDGLRTGKAD
;
A
#
# COMPACT_ATOMS: atom_id res chain seq x y z
N MET A 1 -5.55 -42.87 74.65
CA MET A 1 -4.92 -44.05 75.32
C MET A 1 -3.43 -43.72 75.44
N LYS A 2 -2.71 -43.64 76.57
CA LYS A 2 -2.72 -44.15 77.95
C LYS A 2 -2.04 -43.02 78.80
N ARG A 3 -2.24 -42.75 80.09
CA ARG A 3 -2.99 -43.34 81.21
C ARG A 3 -2.96 -42.31 82.38
N LEU A 4 -4.03 -42.31 83.20
CA LEU A 4 -4.08 -42.13 84.67
C LEU A 4 -3.87 -40.74 85.36
N ILE A 5 -5.02 -40.12 85.67
CA ILE A 5 -5.51 -39.54 86.96
C ILE A 5 -4.62 -39.92 88.18
N PRO A 6 -4.23 -39.02 89.13
CA PRO A 6 -5.18 -38.24 89.95
C PRO A 6 -4.72 -36.85 90.45
N SER A 7 -5.51 -35.80 90.17
CA SER A 7 -5.60 -34.61 91.05
C SER A 7 -6.94 -34.54 91.80
N ILE A 8 -7.70 -35.64 91.76
CA ILE A 8 -8.87 -35.90 92.63
C ILE A 8 -8.42 -36.28 94.06
N LEU A 9 -7.11 -36.39 94.30
CA LEU A 9 -6.51 -36.86 95.56
C LEU A 9 -6.07 -35.74 96.53
N ALA A 10 -6.62 -34.53 96.41
CA ALA A 10 -6.62 -33.56 97.53
C ALA A 10 -7.99 -33.48 98.23
N ALA A 11 -8.99 -34.24 97.74
CA ALA A 11 -10.35 -34.29 98.29
C ALA A 11 -10.60 -35.52 99.20
N LEU A 12 -9.56 -36.28 99.56
CA LEU A 12 -9.67 -37.52 100.35
C LEU A 12 -8.71 -37.62 101.55
N LEU A 13 -8.16 -36.49 102.02
CA LEU A 13 -7.59 -36.35 103.36
C LEU A 13 -8.61 -35.65 104.28
N LEU A 14 -9.66 -36.37 104.63
CA LEU A 14 -10.44 -36.20 105.87
C LEU A 14 -9.81 -37.18 106.89
N PRO A 15 -9.85 -37.00 108.23
CA PRO A 15 -10.27 -35.86 109.05
C PRO A 15 -9.47 -35.79 110.38
N GLN A 16 -8.45 -34.94 110.55
CA GLN A 16 -7.87 -34.72 111.88
C GLN A 16 -7.55 -33.27 112.11
N LEU A 17 -8.54 -32.58 112.66
CA LEU A 17 -8.45 -31.58 113.72
C LEU A 17 -9.82 -30.90 113.73
N PHE A 18 -10.84 -31.56 114.26
CA PHE A 18 -11.97 -30.98 115.00
C PHE A 18 -12.82 -32.16 115.51
N ALA A 19 -12.20 -32.99 116.35
CA ALA A 19 -12.95 -33.70 117.39
C ALA A 19 -13.24 -32.66 118.50
N ALA A 20 -14.16 -31.76 118.19
CA ALA A 20 -14.86 -30.95 119.17
C ALA A 20 -16.33 -31.09 118.78
N ALA A 21 -17.18 -31.45 119.74
CA ALA A 21 -18.61 -31.60 119.51
C ALA A 21 -19.16 -30.25 119.02
N VAL A 22 -19.32 -30.10 117.72
CA VAL A 22 -20.03 -28.97 117.12
C VAL A 22 -21.51 -29.19 117.45
N PRO A 23 -22.18 -28.30 118.20
CA PRO A 23 -23.59 -28.44 118.50
C PRO A 23 -24.38 -28.52 117.17
N GLU A 24 -25.44 -29.34 117.11
CA GLU A 24 -26.17 -29.68 115.86
C GLU A 24 -26.60 -28.45 115.01
N GLY A 25 -26.69 -27.26 115.61
CA GLY A 25 -26.96 -26.00 114.92
C GLY A 25 -25.79 -25.37 114.14
N GLU A 26 -24.54 -25.59 114.53
CA GLU A 26 -23.35 -25.04 113.85
C GLU A 26 -22.92 -25.89 112.65
N SER A 27 -23.09 -27.22 112.74
CA SER A 27 -22.88 -28.17 111.65
C SER A 27 -23.84 -27.92 110.48
N ARG A 28 -25.12 -27.62 110.78
CA ARG A 28 -26.12 -27.22 109.76
C ARG A 28 -25.76 -25.90 109.10
N ARG A 29 -25.33 -24.89 109.87
CA ARG A 29 -24.87 -23.60 109.31
C ARG A 29 -23.62 -23.73 108.45
N LEU A 30 -22.70 -24.63 108.81
CA LEU A 30 -21.53 -24.95 107.99
C LEU A 30 -21.91 -25.65 106.68
N LEU A 31 -22.82 -26.63 106.73
CA LEU A 31 -23.36 -27.30 105.54
C LEU A 31 -24.15 -26.35 104.64
N GLU A 32 -24.95 -25.44 105.20
CA GLU A 32 -25.69 -24.40 104.46
C GLU A 32 -24.77 -23.35 103.82
N ARG A 33 -23.64 -23.04 104.46
CA ARG A 33 -22.58 -22.19 103.88
C ARG A 33 -21.84 -22.90 102.75
N GLN A 34 -21.45 -24.17 102.94
CA GLN A 34 -20.75 -24.95 101.92
C GLN A 34 -21.64 -25.26 100.70
N THR A 35 -22.92 -25.57 100.92
CA THR A 35 -23.90 -25.75 99.82
C THR A 35 -24.17 -24.43 99.11
N GLY A 36 -24.33 -23.31 99.83
CA GLY A 36 -24.45 -21.97 99.23
C GLY A 36 -23.24 -21.58 98.38
N LEU A 37 -22.02 -21.89 98.83
CA LEU A 37 -20.77 -21.66 98.08
C LEU A 37 -20.71 -22.50 96.80
N LEU A 38 -21.13 -23.77 96.85
CA LEU A 38 -21.17 -24.65 95.68
C LEU A 38 -22.23 -24.19 94.67
N SER A 39 -23.43 -23.84 95.13
CA SER A 39 -24.50 -23.30 94.29
C SER A 39 -24.09 -21.99 93.61
N ALA A 40 -23.46 -21.07 94.35
CA ALA A 40 -22.94 -19.83 93.77
C ALA A 40 -21.86 -20.09 92.71
N ARG A 41 -20.94 -21.04 92.95
CA ARG A 41 -19.90 -21.40 91.95
C ARG A 41 -20.49 -22.00 90.68
N LEU A 42 -21.52 -22.84 90.79
CA LEU A 42 -22.18 -23.45 89.64
C LEU A 42 -22.98 -22.40 88.85
N LEU A 43 -23.79 -21.58 89.53
CA LEU A 43 -24.57 -20.52 88.89
C LEU A 43 -23.66 -19.46 88.25
N TYR A 44 -22.56 -19.10 88.90
CA TYR A 44 -21.57 -18.18 88.35
C TYR A 44 -20.87 -18.76 87.11
N GLY A 45 -20.46 -20.04 87.14
CA GLY A 45 -19.86 -20.71 85.97
C GLY A 45 -20.83 -20.93 84.80
N GLU A 46 -22.13 -21.11 85.08
CA GLU A 46 -23.17 -21.11 84.04
C GLU A 46 -23.41 -19.72 83.47
N ALA A 47 -23.45 -18.69 84.32
CA ALA A 47 -23.59 -17.30 83.91
C ALA A 47 -22.39 -16.82 83.08
N GLU A 48 -21.15 -17.20 83.42
CA GLU A 48 -19.95 -16.92 82.62
C GLU A 48 -20.06 -17.52 81.22
N LYS A 49 -20.52 -18.77 81.09
CA LYS A 49 -20.70 -19.43 79.79
C LYS A 49 -21.81 -18.78 78.96
N ARG A 50 -22.92 -18.40 79.59
CA ARG A 50 -24.02 -17.67 78.93
C ARG A 50 -23.57 -16.29 78.49
N TRP A 51 -22.89 -15.55 79.37
CA TRP A 51 -22.33 -14.24 79.05
C TRP A 51 -21.31 -14.33 77.92
N LEU A 52 -20.45 -15.35 77.85
CA LEU A 52 -19.51 -15.52 76.74
C LEU A 52 -20.20 -15.87 75.41
N ALA A 53 -21.36 -16.54 75.47
CA ALA A 53 -22.12 -16.97 74.29
C ALA A 53 -23.09 -15.91 73.76
N GLU A 54 -23.63 -15.06 74.64
CA GLU A 54 -24.60 -14.03 74.27
C GLU A 54 -23.92 -12.74 73.79
N PRO A 55 -24.19 -12.30 72.54
CA PRO A 55 -23.63 -11.07 72.02
C PRO A 55 -24.18 -9.87 72.78
N MET A 56 -23.32 -8.90 73.08
CA MET A 56 -23.76 -7.66 73.71
C MET A 56 -24.58 -6.81 72.71
N PRO A 57 -25.89 -6.59 72.93
CA PRO A 57 -26.75 -5.92 71.94
C PRO A 57 -26.46 -4.42 71.83
N GLU A 58 -26.03 -3.77 72.91
CA GLU A 58 -25.77 -2.32 72.99
C GLU A 58 -24.37 -1.93 72.51
N ALA A 59 -23.50 -2.91 72.27
CA ALA A 59 -22.11 -2.72 71.86
C ALA A 59 -21.95 -1.78 70.66
N ALA A 60 -22.70 -2.05 69.59
CA ALA A 60 -22.61 -1.28 68.35
C ALA A 60 -23.18 0.14 68.50
N GLU A 61 -24.25 0.32 69.29
CA GLU A 61 -24.89 1.63 69.53
C GLU A 61 -24.01 2.56 70.37
N THR A 62 -23.34 2.01 71.38
CA THR A 62 -22.42 2.78 72.23
C THR A 62 -21.19 3.21 71.44
N LEU A 63 -20.59 2.31 70.65
CA LEU A 63 -19.47 2.64 69.76
C LEU A 63 -19.87 3.67 68.70
N TYR A 64 -21.07 3.53 68.11
CA TYR A 64 -21.63 4.51 67.17
C TYR A 64 -21.77 5.89 67.81
N SER A 65 -22.37 5.97 69.01
CA SER A 65 -22.63 7.23 69.71
C SER A 65 -21.33 7.95 70.09
N GLU A 66 -20.31 7.22 70.52
CA GLU A 66 -19.02 7.80 70.87
C GLU A 66 -18.23 8.27 69.65
N MET A 67 -18.20 7.49 68.57
CA MET A 67 -17.60 7.92 67.30
C MET A 67 -18.30 9.16 66.72
N LYS A 68 -19.63 9.25 66.85
CA LYS A 68 -20.42 10.42 66.40
C LYS A 68 -20.10 11.70 67.18
N ARG A 69 -19.81 11.59 68.49
CA ARG A 69 -19.44 12.75 69.32
C ARG A 69 -18.06 13.32 68.98
N LYS A 70 -17.14 12.51 68.47
CA LYS A 70 -15.75 12.90 68.17
C LYS A 70 -15.32 12.48 66.76
N PRO A 71 -15.90 13.08 65.70
CA PRO A 71 -15.64 12.67 64.33
C PRO A 71 -14.19 12.95 63.88
N ALA A 72 -13.55 14.02 64.36
CA ALA A 72 -12.18 14.36 63.97
C ALA A 72 -11.12 13.37 64.49
N GLU A 73 -11.32 12.84 65.68
CA GLU A 73 -10.40 11.84 66.26
C GLU A 73 -10.63 10.44 65.70
N CYS A 74 -11.77 10.20 65.03
CA CYS A 74 -12.17 8.90 64.52
C CYS A 74 -12.24 8.84 62.98
N ALA A 75 -11.94 9.91 62.24
CA ALA A 75 -12.16 9.96 60.79
C ALA A 75 -11.49 8.81 60.02
N SER A 76 -10.22 8.51 60.34
CA SER A 76 -9.49 7.37 59.76
C SER A 76 -9.80 6.07 60.50
N ARG A 77 -9.81 4.96 59.76
CA ARG A 77 -10.13 3.64 60.31
C ARG A 77 -9.16 3.24 61.42
N ALA A 78 -7.86 3.49 61.20
CA ALA A 78 -6.81 3.20 62.16
C ALA A 78 -6.94 4.02 63.46
N ALA A 79 -7.30 5.30 63.39
CA ALA A 79 -7.46 6.14 64.57
C ALA A 79 -8.68 5.72 65.42
N ALA A 80 -9.79 5.37 64.76
CA ALA A 80 -10.95 4.87 65.49
C ALA A 80 -10.71 3.51 66.14
N LEU A 81 -10.02 2.58 65.47
CA LEU A 81 -9.68 1.29 66.07
C LEU A 81 -8.87 1.47 67.35
N LYS A 82 -7.81 2.29 67.30
CA LYS A 82 -6.93 2.57 68.46
C LYS A 82 -7.69 3.15 69.66
N ARG A 83 -8.76 3.92 69.41
CA ARG A 83 -9.55 4.60 70.46
C ARG A 83 -10.69 3.74 70.97
N MET A 84 -11.33 2.97 70.10
CA MET A 84 -12.58 2.26 70.40
C MET A 84 -12.31 0.86 70.95
N GLU A 85 -11.16 0.25 70.66
CA GLU A 85 -10.78 -1.06 71.19
C GLU A 85 -10.60 -1.07 72.73
N PRO A 86 -9.86 -0.13 73.36
CA PRO A 86 -9.79 -0.06 74.82
C PRO A 86 -11.14 0.26 75.46
N ARG A 87 -11.92 1.11 74.80
CA ARG A 87 -13.22 1.56 75.28
C ARG A 87 -14.26 0.45 75.26
N PHE A 88 -14.21 -0.42 74.25
CA PHE A 88 -15.01 -1.63 74.20
C PHE A 88 -14.60 -2.64 75.28
N ALA A 89 -13.30 -2.74 75.59
CA ALA A 89 -12.83 -3.57 76.70
C ALA A 89 -13.35 -3.08 78.06
N GLU A 90 -13.42 -1.77 78.28
CA GLU A 90 -14.04 -1.16 79.47
C GLU A 90 -15.52 -1.52 79.59
N LEU A 91 -16.29 -1.39 78.49
CA LEU A 91 -17.72 -1.74 78.45
C LEU A 91 -17.95 -3.24 78.71
N LEU A 92 -17.09 -4.11 78.18
CA LEU A 92 -17.13 -5.54 78.49
C LEU A 92 -16.80 -5.81 79.96
N ALA A 93 -15.85 -5.07 80.55
CA ALA A 93 -15.51 -5.20 81.96
C ALA A 93 -16.62 -4.66 82.88
N GLU A 94 -17.35 -3.64 82.48
CA GLU A 94 -18.56 -3.15 83.16
C GLU A 94 -19.70 -4.17 83.10
N SER A 95 -20.04 -4.64 81.90
CA SER A 95 -21.07 -5.69 81.73
C SER A 95 -20.75 -6.98 82.48
N TYR A 96 -19.47 -7.37 82.50
CA TYR A 96 -19.03 -8.53 83.26
C TYR A 96 -19.20 -8.31 84.77
N ARG A 97 -18.86 -7.11 85.28
CA ARG A 97 -19.04 -6.75 86.69
C ARG A 97 -20.52 -6.75 87.08
N ASP A 98 -21.39 -6.20 86.25
CA ASP A 98 -22.83 -6.16 86.52
C ASP A 98 -23.45 -7.57 86.55
N MET A 99 -23.05 -8.43 85.61
CA MET A 99 -23.42 -9.85 85.61
C MET A 99 -22.95 -10.55 86.89
N ALA A 100 -21.68 -10.34 87.27
CA ALA A 100 -21.11 -10.94 88.47
C ALA A 100 -21.82 -10.46 89.74
N GLU A 101 -22.11 -9.17 89.85
CA GLU A 101 -22.84 -8.60 90.99
C GLU A 101 -24.26 -9.14 91.07
N HIS A 102 -24.96 -9.27 89.94
CA HIS A 102 -26.34 -9.74 89.89
C HIS A 102 -26.46 -11.22 90.31
N VAL A 103 -25.57 -12.08 89.79
CA VAL A 103 -25.58 -13.53 90.09
C VAL A 103 -25.13 -13.81 91.54
N LEU A 104 -24.22 -13.00 92.08
CA LEU A 104 -23.69 -13.18 93.43
C LEU A 104 -24.51 -12.45 94.51
N ALA A 105 -25.38 -11.51 94.16
CA ALA A 105 -26.22 -10.76 95.10
C ALA A 105 -27.00 -11.63 96.11
N PRO A 106 -27.65 -12.74 95.71
CA PRO A 106 -28.40 -13.60 96.64
C PRO A 106 -27.53 -14.35 97.65
N PHE A 107 -26.22 -14.40 97.44
CA PHE A 107 -25.27 -15.18 98.23
C PHE A 107 -24.32 -14.29 99.05
N ARG A 108 -24.46 -12.95 98.98
CA ARG A 108 -23.56 -11.96 99.60
C ARG A 108 -23.32 -12.19 101.10
N GLU A 109 -24.35 -12.59 101.85
CA GLU A 109 -24.25 -12.87 103.29
C GLU A 109 -23.49 -14.17 103.64
N LYS A 110 -23.26 -15.04 102.65
CA LYS A 110 -22.62 -16.36 102.83
C LYS A 110 -21.14 -16.38 102.45
N PHE A 111 -20.59 -15.29 101.90
CA PHE A 111 -19.20 -15.19 101.46
C PHE A 111 -18.30 -14.45 102.48
N SER A 112 -17.02 -14.80 102.52
CA SER A 112 -15.99 -13.89 103.07
C SER A 112 -15.59 -12.84 102.02
N ALA A 113 -15.07 -11.69 102.46
CA ALA A 113 -14.62 -10.61 101.57
C ALA A 113 -13.57 -11.09 100.54
N GLU A 114 -12.70 -12.02 100.92
CA GLU A 114 -11.70 -12.64 100.04
C GLU A 114 -12.33 -13.54 98.97
N GLN A 115 -13.41 -14.26 99.31
CA GLN A 115 -14.11 -15.13 98.37
C GLN A 115 -14.92 -14.32 97.35
N ALA A 116 -15.58 -13.25 97.80
CA ALA A 116 -16.24 -12.29 96.90
C ALA A 116 -15.24 -11.62 95.94
N ALA A 117 -14.05 -11.25 96.43
CA ALA A 117 -12.98 -10.71 95.59
C ALA A 117 -12.43 -11.75 94.58
N ALA A 118 -12.34 -13.03 94.97
CA ALA A 118 -11.88 -14.11 94.10
C ALA A 118 -12.84 -14.40 92.92
N PHE A 119 -14.15 -14.21 93.09
CA PHE A 119 -15.10 -14.27 91.98
C PHE A 119 -14.91 -13.11 91.00
N GLY A 120 -14.60 -11.90 91.50
CA GLY A 120 -14.32 -10.72 90.68
C GLY A 120 -12.97 -10.78 89.93
N GLN A 121 -12.01 -11.58 90.39
CA GLN A 121 -10.64 -11.61 89.84
C GLN A 121 -10.43 -12.52 88.62
N LYS A 122 -11.43 -13.24 88.12
CA LYS A 122 -11.25 -14.31 87.11
C LYS A 122 -11.58 -13.99 85.64
N SER A 123 -11.71 -12.73 85.26
CA SER A 123 -12.39 -12.39 83.99
C SER A 123 -11.54 -11.79 82.87
N ALA A 124 -10.25 -11.50 83.07
CA ALA A 124 -9.44 -10.87 82.02
C ALA A 124 -9.31 -11.73 80.74
N GLN A 125 -9.18 -13.05 80.89
CA GLN A 125 -9.09 -13.97 79.74
C GLN A 125 -10.42 -14.13 79.01
N LEU A 126 -11.54 -14.20 79.75
CA LEU A 126 -12.89 -14.30 79.19
C LEU A 126 -13.32 -13.00 78.50
N ILE A 127 -13.00 -11.85 79.09
CA ILE A 127 -13.23 -10.53 78.50
C ILE A 127 -12.42 -10.39 77.21
N ALA A 128 -11.14 -10.78 77.21
CA ALA A 128 -10.30 -10.75 76.01
C ALA A 128 -10.81 -11.71 74.91
N GLU A 129 -11.33 -12.89 75.29
CA GLU A 129 -11.92 -13.83 74.34
C GLU A 129 -13.21 -13.28 73.71
N LYS A 130 -14.10 -12.70 74.53
CA LYS A 130 -15.33 -12.06 74.05
C LYS A 130 -15.03 -10.83 73.19
N GLN A 131 -14.06 -10.01 73.60
CA GLN A 131 -13.58 -8.85 72.84
C GLN A 131 -13.11 -9.25 71.44
N LYS A 132 -12.27 -10.30 71.33
CA LYS A 132 -11.76 -10.78 70.04
C LYS A 132 -12.88 -11.28 69.12
N LYS A 133 -13.96 -11.85 69.68
CA LYS A 133 -15.10 -12.38 68.92
C LYS A 133 -16.07 -11.28 68.48
N GLU A 134 -16.39 -10.33 69.35
CA GLU A 134 -17.50 -9.38 69.12
C GLU A 134 -17.07 -8.01 68.60
N PHE A 135 -15.89 -7.52 69.01
CA PHE A 135 -15.43 -6.17 68.66
C PHE A 135 -15.38 -5.92 67.15
N PRO A 136 -14.81 -6.81 66.31
CA PRO A 136 -14.75 -6.55 64.87
C PRO A 136 -16.14 -6.35 64.24
N ALA A 137 -17.11 -7.19 64.62
CA ALA A 137 -18.47 -7.12 64.07
C ALA A 137 -19.21 -5.87 64.56
N ALA A 138 -19.12 -5.55 65.86
CA ALA A 138 -19.75 -4.36 66.44
C ALA A 138 -19.14 -3.06 65.89
N PHE A 139 -17.81 -3.01 65.70
CA PHE A 139 -17.10 -1.88 65.12
C PHE A 139 -17.49 -1.64 63.67
N GLU A 140 -17.52 -2.69 62.83
CA GLU A 140 -17.94 -2.54 61.43
C GLU A 140 -19.42 -2.13 61.32
N ALA A 141 -20.30 -2.65 62.18
CA ALA A 141 -21.71 -2.25 62.20
C ALA A 141 -21.89 -0.76 62.54
N ALA A 142 -21.20 -0.28 63.59
CA ALA A 142 -21.20 1.12 63.99
C ALA A 142 -20.64 2.04 62.89
N ARG A 143 -19.49 1.67 62.29
CA ARG A 143 -18.87 2.38 61.18
C ARG A 143 -19.77 2.46 59.97
N LYS A 144 -20.36 1.33 59.56
CA LYS A 144 -21.26 1.27 58.40
C LYS A 144 -22.44 2.21 58.59
N ARG A 145 -23.05 2.23 59.78
CA ARG A 145 -24.16 3.14 60.09
C ARG A 145 -23.74 4.62 60.02
N LEU A 146 -22.58 5.00 60.55
CA LEU A 146 -22.06 6.37 60.46
C LEU A 146 -21.77 6.79 59.02
N VAL A 147 -21.24 5.86 58.22
CA VAL A 147 -20.99 6.04 56.79
C VAL A 147 -22.29 6.23 56.02
N ASP A 148 -23.32 5.42 56.29
CA ASP A 148 -24.62 5.49 55.62
C ASP A 148 -25.39 6.78 56.02
N GLU A 149 -25.33 7.20 57.28
CA GLU A 149 -25.89 8.48 57.73
C GLU A 149 -25.18 9.67 57.10
N GLN A 150 -23.84 9.71 57.16
CA GLN A 150 -23.10 10.81 56.54
C GLN A 150 -23.33 10.82 55.03
N ARG A 151 -23.51 9.67 54.38
CA ARG A 151 -23.88 9.59 52.95
C ARG A 151 -25.23 10.24 52.65
N ALA A 152 -26.25 10.00 53.46
CA ALA A 152 -27.57 10.60 53.26
C ALA A 152 -27.54 12.13 53.33
N GLU A 153 -26.58 12.71 54.04
CA GLU A 153 -26.37 14.16 54.14
C GLU A 153 -25.56 14.77 52.98
N LEU A 154 -24.95 13.96 52.11
CA LEU A 154 -24.08 14.44 51.02
C LEU A 154 -24.90 14.74 49.77
N THR A 155 -25.41 15.96 49.69
CA THR A 155 -26.19 16.46 48.53
C THR A 155 -25.44 17.50 47.69
N ASP A 156 -24.43 18.16 48.27
CA ASP A 156 -23.68 19.22 47.60
C ASP A 156 -22.77 18.66 46.49
N ARG A 157 -22.88 19.22 45.28
CA ARG A 157 -22.00 18.91 44.14
C ARG A 157 -20.99 20.03 43.95
N ILE A 158 -19.73 19.68 43.71
CA ILE A 158 -18.65 20.61 43.36
C ILE A 158 -18.28 20.37 41.91
N TYR A 159 -18.24 21.45 41.13
CA TYR A 159 -17.95 21.42 39.70
C TYR A 159 -16.51 21.92 39.45
N PRO A 160 -15.74 21.27 38.56
CA PRO A 160 -14.46 21.81 38.09
C PRO A 160 -14.69 23.08 37.25
N THR A 161 -13.64 23.85 37.02
CA THR A 161 -13.66 24.99 36.06
C THR A 161 -13.32 24.53 34.64
N GLU A 162 -13.63 25.35 33.64
CA GLU A 162 -13.34 25.07 32.23
C GLU A 162 -11.85 24.86 31.97
N THR A 163 -10.99 25.67 32.60
CA THR A 163 -9.53 25.59 32.45
C THR A 163 -8.96 24.32 33.08
N GLU A 164 -9.43 23.93 34.25
CA GLU A 164 -9.04 22.69 34.93
C GLU A 164 -9.44 21.47 34.11
N LEU A 165 -10.65 21.48 33.54
CA LEU A 165 -11.11 20.38 32.71
C LEU A 165 -10.19 20.15 31.49
N GLU A 166 -9.62 21.21 30.93
CA GLU A 166 -8.71 21.08 29.78
C GLU A 166 -7.26 20.76 30.16
N ALA A 167 -6.82 21.19 31.33
CA ALA A 167 -5.43 21.06 31.78
C ALA A 167 -5.14 19.72 32.46
N ASP A 168 -6.10 19.20 33.23
CA ASP A 168 -5.91 18.03 34.09
C ASP A 168 -6.60 16.77 33.54
N ASP A 169 -6.06 15.61 33.91
CA ASP A 169 -6.69 14.32 33.68
C ASP A 169 -7.80 14.04 34.72
N ASP A 170 -8.68 13.09 34.41
CA ASP A 170 -9.84 12.80 35.27
C ASP A 170 -9.41 12.31 36.67
N ALA A 171 -8.22 11.70 36.79
CA ALA A 171 -7.66 11.26 38.06
C ALA A 171 -7.22 12.44 38.93
N ALA A 172 -6.48 13.41 38.38
CA ALA A 172 -6.09 14.62 39.10
C ALA A 172 -7.30 15.49 39.43
N LEU A 173 -8.27 15.62 38.52
CA LEU A 173 -9.52 16.33 38.78
C LEU A 173 -10.32 15.68 39.92
N THR A 174 -10.38 14.35 39.96
CA THR A 174 -11.05 13.65 41.05
C THR A 174 -10.40 13.97 42.40
N ARG A 175 -9.07 13.97 42.48
CA ARG A 175 -8.34 14.34 43.71
C ARG A 175 -8.61 15.79 44.11
N LYS A 176 -8.47 16.74 43.18
CA LYS A 176 -8.73 18.17 43.44
C LYS A 176 -10.18 18.43 43.88
N LEU A 177 -11.15 17.76 43.28
CA LEU A 177 -12.56 17.90 43.65
C LEU A 177 -12.86 17.29 45.01
N LEU A 178 -12.26 16.13 45.34
CA LEU A 178 -12.36 15.54 46.67
C LEU A 178 -11.71 16.43 47.74
N GLU A 179 -10.55 17.03 47.47
CA GLU A 179 -9.90 17.99 48.36
C GLU A 179 -10.72 19.27 48.56
N ARG A 180 -11.33 19.81 47.49
CA ARG A 180 -12.26 20.94 47.61
C ARG A 180 -13.51 20.57 48.40
N PHE A 181 -13.97 19.34 48.25
CA PHE A 181 -15.12 18.82 48.95
C PHE A 181 -14.86 18.66 50.45
N THR A 182 -13.70 18.11 50.82
CA THR A 182 -13.27 18.03 52.23
C THR A 182 -13.03 19.40 52.83
N ALA A 183 -12.38 20.32 52.10
CA ALA A 183 -12.10 21.68 52.57
C ALA A 183 -13.36 22.53 52.79
N ARG A 184 -14.41 22.31 51.97
CA ARG A 184 -15.68 23.03 52.10
C ARG A 184 -16.51 22.53 53.29
N ARG A 185 -16.36 21.27 53.70
CA ARG A 185 -17.03 20.73 54.88
C ARG A 185 -16.25 21.10 56.15
N LYS A 186 -17.00 21.53 57.18
CA LYS A 186 -16.47 21.77 58.53
C LYS A 186 -16.28 20.48 59.35
N THR A 187 -16.88 19.37 58.89
CA THR A 187 -16.80 18.04 59.51
C THR A 187 -15.95 17.10 58.65
N PRO A 188 -15.05 16.31 59.25
CA PRO A 188 -14.24 15.37 58.51
C PRO A 188 -15.09 14.24 57.91
N LEU A 189 -14.66 13.76 56.75
CA LEU A 189 -15.28 12.62 56.07
C LEU A 189 -14.70 11.32 56.61
N TRP A 190 -15.55 10.30 56.73
CA TRP A 190 -15.09 8.95 56.98
C TRP A 190 -14.26 8.46 55.77
N GLU A 191 -13.11 7.86 56.04
CA GLU A 191 -12.18 7.37 55.01
C GLU A 191 -12.87 6.44 54.00
N GLU A 192 -13.81 5.62 54.46
CA GLU A 192 -14.56 4.66 53.65
C GLU A 192 -15.50 5.33 52.61
N LEU A 193 -15.82 6.61 52.80
CA LEU A 193 -16.66 7.38 51.87
C LEU A 193 -15.86 7.97 50.70
N LEU A 194 -14.55 8.21 50.84
CA LEU A 194 -13.76 8.90 49.81
C LEU A 194 -13.80 8.20 48.43
N PRO A 195 -13.59 6.88 48.31
CA PRO A 195 -13.67 6.20 47.02
C PRO A 195 -15.09 6.26 46.43
N ARG A 196 -16.11 6.15 47.27
CA ARG A 196 -17.52 6.15 46.86
C ARG A 196 -17.98 7.53 46.40
N LEU A 197 -17.51 8.59 47.03
CA LEU A 197 -17.75 9.98 46.59
C LEU A 197 -17.12 10.24 45.22
N GLY A 198 -15.93 9.69 44.98
CA GLY A 198 -15.30 9.69 43.66
C GLY A 198 -16.21 9.11 42.58
N THR A 199 -16.85 7.97 42.85
CA THR A 199 -17.69 7.26 41.87
C THR A 199 -19.12 7.79 41.76
N GLU A 200 -19.75 8.19 42.86
CA GLU A 200 -21.18 8.54 42.91
C GLU A 200 -21.43 10.04 42.67
N LEU A 201 -20.54 10.93 43.12
CA LEU A 201 -20.71 12.38 42.98
C LEU A 201 -19.77 12.98 41.94
N VAL A 202 -18.47 12.65 42.00
CA VAL A 202 -17.47 13.30 41.15
C VAL A 202 -17.50 12.75 39.72
N ALA A 203 -17.51 11.42 39.55
CA ALA A 203 -17.47 10.81 38.22
C ALA A 203 -18.66 11.17 37.30
N PRO A 204 -19.92 11.30 37.77
CA PRO A 204 -21.02 11.80 36.94
C PRO A 204 -20.84 13.27 36.54
N VAL A 205 -20.33 14.11 37.45
CA VAL A 205 -20.04 15.53 37.16
C VAL A 205 -18.96 15.64 36.09
N LEU A 206 -17.85 14.91 36.22
CA LEU A 206 -16.79 14.88 35.21
C LEU A 206 -17.29 14.35 33.87
N ARG A 207 -18.11 13.29 33.86
CA ARG A 207 -18.71 12.77 32.63
C ARG A 207 -19.60 13.79 31.92
N SER A 208 -20.50 14.47 32.65
CA SER A 208 -21.33 15.55 32.05
C SER A 208 -20.45 16.68 31.53
N ALA A 209 -19.46 17.12 32.29
CA ALA A 209 -18.57 18.21 31.88
C ALA A 209 -17.75 17.87 30.61
N ARG A 210 -17.19 16.65 30.53
CA ARG A 210 -16.50 16.14 29.33
C ARG A 210 -17.44 16.00 28.13
N ALA A 211 -18.68 15.55 28.35
CA ALA A 211 -19.69 15.47 27.30
C ALA A 211 -20.06 16.86 26.77
N GLN A 212 -20.22 17.85 27.65
CA GLN A 212 -20.44 19.25 27.27
C GLN A 212 -19.25 19.81 26.49
N GLN A 213 -18.00 19.55 26.90
CA GLN A 213 -16.81 19.97 26.15
C GLN A 213 -16.80 19.42 24.72
N LYS A 214 -17.01 18.11 24.57
CA LYS A 214 -17.08 17.46 23.25
C LYS A 214 -18.21 18.04 22.40
N ARG A 215 -19.39 18.21 22.99
CA ARG A 215 -20.55 18.79 22.30
C ARG A 215 -20.29 20.23 21.84
N GLN A 216 -19.66 21.06 22.67
CA GLN A 216 -19.29 22.43 22.27
C GLN A 216 -18.30 22.42 21.09
N LEU A 217 -17.28 21.55 21.11
CA LEU A 217 -16.34 21.42 19.99
C LEU A 217 -17.01 20.96 18.69
N ASP A 218 -17.89 19.96 18.78
CA ASP A 218 -18.63 19.44 17.62
C ASP A 218 -19.56 20.50 17.02
N LEU A 219 -20.23 21.30 17.85
CA LEU A 219 -21.08 22.40 17.40
C LEU A 219 -20.26 23.55 16.83
N ALA A 220 -19.17 23.94 17.50
CA ALA A 220 -18.25 24.95 16.99
C ALA A 220 -17.64 24.58 15.62
N ALA A 221 -17.52 23.29 15.30
CA ALA A 221 -17.09 22.82 13.99
C ALA A 221 -18.19 22.84 12.92
N ARG A 222 -19.47 22.78 13.31
CA ARG A 222 -20.62 22.70 12.37
C ARG A 222 -21.31 24.03 12.13
N LEU A 223 -21.27 24.94 13.11
CA LEU A 223 -21.91 26.24 12.99
C LEU A 223 -21.29 27.03 11.84
N GLU A 224 -22.18 27.67 11.07
CA GLU A 224 -21.84 28.54 9.95
C GLU A 224 -22.22 29.99 10.34
N PRO A 225 -21.28 30.95 10.20
CA PRO A 225 -21.56 32.37 10.39
C PRO A 225 -22.41 32.91 9.23
N ASP A 226 -23.08 34.04 9.44
CA ASP A 226 -23.90 34.69 8.41
C ASP A 226 -23.07 34.92 7.14
N ALA A 227 -23.64 34.58 5.98
CA ALA A 227 -23.03 34.72 4.67
C ALA A 227 -22.56 36.16 4.37
N ARG A 228 -23.14 37.17 5.03
CA ARG A 228 -22.79 38.59 4.85
C ARG A 228 -21.57 39.04 5.66
N LEU A 229 -21.18 38.29 6.69
CA LEU A 229 -20.05 38.65 7.55
C LEU A 229 -18.74 38.11 6.98
N TRP A 230 -17.79 39.01 6.76
CA TRP A 230 -16.46 38.72 6.20
C TRP A 230 -15.32 39.05 7.17
N ASP A 231 -15.56 40.00 8.08
CA ASP A 231 -14.57 40.38 9.09
C ASP A 231 -14.38 39.24 10.11
N PRO A 232 -13.15 38.75 10.32
CA PRO A 232 -12.88 37.66 11.26
C PRO A 232 -13.34 37.95 12.69
N ALA A 233 -13.22 39.19 13.17
CA ALA A 233 -13.63 39.53 14.53
C ALA A 233 -15.16 39.54 14.67
N ALA A 234 -15.88 40.08 13.70
CA ALA A 234 -17.34 40.03 13.68
C ALA A 234 -17.87 38.58 13.54
N ALA A 235 -17.22 37.74 12.72
CA ALA A 235 -17.58 36.34 12.57
C ALA A 235 -17.29 35.52 13.84
N GLU A 236 -16.17 35.78 14.53
CA GLU A 236 -15.85 35.18 15.82
C GLU A 236 -16.94 35.53 16.86
N ALA A 237 -17.30 36.81 16.98
CA ALA A 237 -18.34 37.26 17.92
C ALA A 237 -19.71 36.63 17.63
N GLU A 238 -20.09 36.51 16.36
CA GLU A 238 -21.37 35.88 15.97
C GLU A 238 -21.38 34.37 16.27
N LEU A 239 -20.29 33.66 15.97
CA LEU A 239 -20.16 32.23 16.27
C LEU A 239 -20.17 31.97 17.78
N GLU A 240 -19.48 32.80 18.57
CA GLU A 240 -19.54 32.75 20.03
C GLU A 240 -20.95 33.03 20.54
N GLN A 241 -21.66 34.02 20.00
CA GLN A 241 -23.04 34.33 20.38
C GLN A 241 -23.99 33.17 20.08
N LYS A 242 -23.91 32.59 18.86
CA LYS A 242 -24.71 31.43 18.46
C LYS A 242 -24.46 30.23 19.37
N LEU A 243 -23.18 29.92 19.65
CA LEU A 243 -22.83 28.80 20.51
C LEU A 243 -23.26 29.03 21.96
N ASN A 244 -23.11 30.25 22.49
CA ASN A 244 -23.62 30.61 23.83
C ASN A 244 -25.14 30.50 23.93
N ALA A 245 -25.87 30.89 22.87
CA ALA A 245 -27.32 30.74 22.82
C ALA A 245 -27.74 29.26 22.84
N GLU A 246 -27.04 28.39 22.12
CA GLU A 246 -27.29 26.95 22.17
C GLU A 246 -26.98 26.36 23.54
N ILE A 247 -25.86 26.74 24.17
CA ILE A 247 -25.49 26.29 25.53
C ILE A 247 -26.55 26.73 26.55
N ALA A 248 -27.10 27.94 26.42
CA ALA A 248 -28.18 28.43 27.28
C ALA A 248 -29.45 27.56 27.20
N GLY A 249 -29.67 26.85 26.09
CA GLY A 249 -30.77 25.92 25.89
C GLY A 249 -30.56 24.51 26.49
N TRP A 250 -29.38 24.18 27.01
CA TRP A 250 -29.09 22.82 27.49
C TRP A 250 -29.72 22.54 28.86
N LYS A 251 -30.31 21.35 29.00
CA LYS A 251 -30.91 20.86 30.26
C LYS A 251 -29.85 20.14 31.11
N GLU A 252 -28.87 20.89 31.59
CA GLU A 252 -27.78 20.39 32.46
C GLU A 252 -27.80 21.16 33.78
N GLU A 253 -27.42 20.50 34.89
CA GLU A 253 -27.37 21.15 36.21
C GLU A 253 -26.34 22.28 36.29
N LYS A 254 -25.15 22.05 35.72
CA LYS A 254 -24.13 23.07 35.53
C LYS A 254 -23.89 23.24 34.03
N ARG A 255 -24.07 24.46 33.57
CA ARG A 255 -23.69 24.89 32.21
C ARG A 255 -22.31 25.51 32.27
N TYR A 256 -21.40 24.95 31.50
CA TYR A 256 -20.06 25.49 31.32
C TYR A 256 -20.08 26.63 30.31
N ALA A 257 -19.24 27.64 30.53
CA ALA A 257 -18.98 28.64 29.51
C ALA A 257 -18.20 28.02 28.34
N LEU A 258 -17.85 28.84 27.35
CA LEU A 258 -17.01 28.39 26.24
C LEU A 258 -15.64 27.95 26.75
N PHE A 259 -15.29 26.69 26.48
CA PHE A 259 -13.97 26.17 26.80
C PHE A 259 -12.88 26.89 25.99
N PRO A 260 -11.66 27.07 26.54
CA PRO A 260 -10.56 27.73 25.83
C PRO A 260 -10.24 27.13 24.46
N ARG A 261 -10.18 25.80 24.32
CA ARG A 261 -10.00 25.17 23.00
C ARG A 261 -11.13 25.46 22.03
N THR A 262 -12.38 25.50 22.51
CA THR A 262 -13.53 25.86 21.67
C THR A 262 -13.39 27.28 21.14
N ARG A 263 -12.97 28.24 21.97
CA ARG A 263 -12.70 29.62 21.54
C ARG A 263 -11.57 29.70 20.52
N GLN A 264 -10.47 28.97 20.75
CA GLN A 264 -9.37 28.90 19.79
C GLN A 264 -9.81 28.33 18.44
N LEU A 265 -10.66 27.30 18.45
CA LEU A 265 -11.23 26.72 17.24
C LEU A 265 -12.07 27.77 16.49
N ILE A 266 -13.00 28.45 17.18
CA ILE A 266 -13.84 29.50 16.59
C ILE A 266 -12.98 30.59 15.96
N ARG A 267 -11.97 31.10 16.69
CA ARG A 267 -11.05 32.12 16.19
C ARG A 267 -10.28 31.67 14.95
N SER A 268 -9.78 30.44 14.96
CA SER A 268 -9.05 29.88 13.79
C SER A 268 -9.97 29.73 12.57
N ARG A 269 -11.22 29.28 12.76
CA ARG A 269 -12.21 29.16 11.70
C ARG A 269 -12.64 30.52 11.17
N ALA A 270 -12.89 31.49 12.04
CA ALA A 270 -13.25 32.84 11.65
C ALA A 270 -12.15 33.50 10.78
N GLY A 271 -10.87 33.24 11.08
CA GLY A 271 -9.75 33.69 10.23
C GLY A 271 -9.68 33.00 8.87
N ARG A 272 -10.10 31.73 8.76
CA ARG A 272 -10.09 30.93 7.52
C ARG A 272 -11.38 31.02 6.71
N LEU A 273 -12.40 31.64 7.25
CA LEU A 273 -13.74 31.74 6.66
C LEU A 273 -13.75 32.28 5.23
N PRO A 274 -12.99 33.34 4.85
CA PRO A 274 -12.96 33.80 3.47
C PRO A 274 -12.46 32.72 2.48
N GLN A 275 -11.45 31.96 2.91
CA GLN A 275 -10.85 30.87 2.15
C GLN A 275 -11.78 29.67 2.04
N GLU A 276 -12.39 29.23 3.14
CA GLU A 276 -13.36 28.13 3.14
C GLU A 276 -14.56 28.43 2.22
N ARG A 277 -15.10 29.66 2.27
CA ARG A 277 -16.20 30.10 1.40
C ARG A 277 -15.80 30.15 -0.07
N ALA A 278 -14.62 30.70 -0.37
CA ALA A 278 -14.11 30.73 -1.73
C ALA A 278 -13.94 29.31 -2.29
N ILE A 279 -13.30 28.41 -1.55
CA ILE A 279 -13.10 27.01 -1.95
C ILE A 279 -14.45 26.31 -2.18
N ARG A 280 -15.45 26.54 -1.32
CA ARG A 280 -16.79 25.97 -1.48
C ARG A 280 -17.49 26.50 -2.75
N ALA A 281 -17.36 27.78 -3.06
CA ALA A 281 -17.92 28.35 -4.29
C ALA A 281 -17.24 27.79 -5.56
N LEU A 282 -15.94 27.48 -5.48
CA LEU A 282 -15.16 26.91 -6.57
C LEU A 282 -15.51 25.45 -6.89
N GLN A 283 -16.27 24.74 -6.05
CA GLN A 283 -16.71 23.36 -6.33
C GLN A 283 -17.67 23.24 -7.51
N LYS A 284 -18.25 24.36 -7.97
CA LYS A 284 -19.11 24.36 -9.16
C LYS A 284 -18.28 24.09 -10.42
N PRO A 285 -18.75 23.19 -11.30
CA PRO A 285 -18.06 22.90 -12.55
C PRO A 285 -17.90 24.19 -13.37
N ALA A 286 -16.71 24.36 -13.94
CA ALA A 286 -16.46 25.49 -14.81
C ALA A 286 -17.24 25.30 -16.10
N ALA A 287 -17.84 26.37 -16.62
CA ALA A 287 -17.97 26.47 -18.06
C ALA A 287 -16.54 26.46 -18.62
N ALA A 288 -16.26 25.56 -19.57
CA ALA A 288 -15.09 25.73 -20.40
C ALA A 288 -15.26 27.09 -21.07
N ALA A 289 -14.42 28.07 -20.73
CA ALA A 289 -14.28 29.25 -21.56
C ALA A 289 -13.93 28.78 -22.98
N ASP A 290 -14.12 29.64 -23.99
CA ASP A 290 -13.90 29.26 -25.39
C ASP A 290 -12.41 29.04 -25.69
N TYR A 291 -11.89 27.92 -25.20
CA TYR A 291 -10.51 27.48 -25.34
C TYR A 291 -10.20 27.20 -26.81
N ALA A 292 -11.21 26.79 -27.59
CA ALA A 292 -11.10 26.66 -29.03
C ALA A 292 -10.81 28.03 -29.69
N ALA A 293 -11.50 29.10 -29.29
CA ALA A 293 -11.20 30.45 -29.77
C ALA A 293 -9.80 30.93 -29.35
N LEU A 294 -9.35 30.58 -28.13
CA LEU A 294 -8.00 30.91 -27.65
C LEU A 294 -6.91 30.20 -28.50
N LEU A 295 -7.08 28.91 -28.78
CA LEU A 295 -6.21 28.16 -29.68
C LEU A 295 -6.20 28.74 -31.11
N ALA A 296 -7.35 29.15 -31.63
CA ALA A 296 -7.47 29.70 -32.98
C ALA A 296 -6.83 31.09 -33.12
N ARG A 297 -6.85 31.90 -32.05
CA ARG A 297 -6.33 33.27 -32.06
C ARG A 297 -4.81 33.33 -32.16
N ASP A 298 -4.10 32.47 -31.45
CA ASP A 298 -2.64 32.38 -31.51
C ASP A 298 -2.16 30.92 -31.39
N PRO A 299 -2.19 30.15 -32.51
CA PRO A 299 -1.76 28.76 -32.51
C PRO A 299 -0.27 28.58 -32.15
N ALA A 300 0.57 29.60 -32.37
CA ALA A 300 2.00 29.53 -32.12
C ALA A 300 2.32 29.58 -30.63
N ALA A 301 1.65 30.46 -29.88
CA ALA A 301 1.78 30.54 -28.41
C ALA A 301 1.25 29.29 -27.68
N HIS A 302 0.50 28.43 -28.37
CA HIS A 302 -0.14 27.24 -27.81
C HIS A 302 0.33 25.93 -28.44
N ALA A 303 1.45 25.96 -29.18
CA ALA A 303 2.01 24.79 -29.85
C ALA A 303 2.32 23.65 -28.87
N ASP A 304 2.89 23.98 -27.69
CA ASP A 304 3.13 23.04 -26.61
C ASP A 304 1.89 22.88 -25.70
N PRO A 305 1.43 21.65 -25.43
CA PRO A 305 0.27 21.40 -24.59
C PRO A 305 0.49 21.81 -23.12
N ALA A 306 1.69 21.61 -22.57
CA ALA A 306 1.95 21.92 -21.16
C ALA A 306 1.94 23.43 -20.91
N GLU A 307 2.56 24.21 -21.79
CA GLU A 307 2.52 25.67 -21.73
C GLU A 307 1.12 26.22 -21.96
N SER A 308 0.39 25.70 -22.96
CA SER A 308 -0.99 26.09 -23.24
C SER A 308 -1.91 25.83 -22.04
N PHE A 309 -1.80 24.66 -21.41
CA PHE A 309 -2.58 24.32 -20.22
C PHE A 309 -2.23 25.20 -19.02
N ARG A 310 -0.95 25.53 -18.78
CA ARG A 310 -0.56 26.45 -17.70
C ARG A 310 -1.14 27.85 -17.91
N GLN A 311 -1.09 28.37 -19.13
CA GLN A 311 -1.66 29.68 -19.45
C GLN A 311 -3.17 29.69 -19.24
N TYR A 312 -3.87 28.65 -19.70
CA TYR A 312 -5.31 28.54 -19.53
C TYR A 312 -5.73 28.25 -18.08
N GLU A 313 -4.96 27.48 -17.31
CA GLU A 313 -5.16 27.29 -15.87
C GLU A 313 -5.13 28.64 -15.13
N ALA A 314 -4.17 29.50 -15.44
CA ALA A 314 -4.08 30.83 -14.85
C ALA A 314 -5.28 31.72 -15.22
N LEU A 315 -5.69 31.72 -16.50
CA LEU A 315 -6.85 32.51 -16.98
C LEU A 315 -8.17 32.02 -16.39
N SER A 316 -8.43 30.70 -16.48
CA SER A 316 -9.63 30.07 -15.95
C SER A 316 -9.70 30.17 -14.42
N GLY A 317 -8.55 30.10 -13.74
CA GLY A 317 -8.46 30.29 -12.29
C GLY A 317 -8.83 31.71 -11.86
N ARG A 318 -8.29 32.74 -12.55
CA ARG A 318 -8.65 34.15 -12.29
C ARG A 318 -10.14 34.41 -12.54
N ALA A 319 -10.68 33.90 -13.64
CA ALA A 319 -12.11 34.04 -13.96
C ALA A 319 -13.00 33.33 -12.92
N ALA A 320 -12.59 32.15 -12.44
CA ALA A 320 -13.32 31.41 -11.42
C ALA A 320 -13.33 32.13 -10.07
N LEU A 321 -12.19 32.71 -9.66
CA LEU A 321 -12.13 33.54 -8.45
C LEU A 321 -12.96 34.81 -8.59
N ALA A 322 -12.96 35.45 -9.76
CA ALA A 322 -13.81 36.61 -10.03
C ALA A 322 -15.30 36.27 -9.88
N ALA A 323 -15.75 35.18 -10.52
CA ALA A 323 -17.13 34.71 -10.43
C ALA A 323 -17.52 34.30 -9.00
N ALA A 324 -16.61 33.65 -8.26
CA ALA A 324 -16.83 33.31 -6.86
C ALA A 324 -16.94 34.56 -5.98
N ALA A 325 -16.10 35.58 -6.23
CA ALA A 325 -16.14 36.85 -5.51
C ALA A 325 -17.46 37.60 -5.77
N GLU A 326 -17.95 37.60 -7.00
CA GLU A 326 -19.25 38.19 -7.36
C GLU A 326 -20.41 37.44 -6.70
N GLN A 327 -20.43 36.10 -6.80
CA GLN A 327 -21.48 35.27 -6.21
C GLN A 327 -21.58 35.45 -4.69
N LEU A 328 -20.44 35.63 -4.02
CA LEU A 328 -20.37 35.78 -2.57
C LEU A 328 -20.50 37.25 -2.12
N ALA A 329 -20.53 38.23 -3.04
CA ALA A 329 -20.40 39.66 -2.71
C ALA A 329 -19.17 39.94 -1.82
N MET A 330 -18.03 39.37 -2.21
CA MET A 330 -16.78 39.41 -1.44
C MET A 330 -16.11 40.80 -1.49
N PRO A 331 -15.69 41.36 -0.34
CA PRO A 331 -14.91 42.59 -0.32
C PRO A 331 -13.55 42.47 -1.02
N GLU A 332 -13.11 43.52 -1.72
CA GLU A 332 -11.87 43.50 -2.53
C GLU A 332 -10.61 43.16 -1.73
N GLN A 333 -10.56 43.56 -0.45
CA GLN A 333 -9.41 43.28 0.43
C GLN A 333 -9.12 41.77 0.55
N TYR A 334 -10.16 40.93 0.60
CA TYR A 334 -10.00 39.48 0.70
C TYR A 334 -9.71 38.83 -0.66
N ARG A 335 -10.20 39.43 -1.74
CA ARG A 335 -9.96 38.94 -3.10
C ARG A 335 -8.45 38.89 -3.41
N LYS A 336 -7.73 39.97 -3.12
CA LYS A 336 -6.27 40.04 -3.34
C LYS A 336 -5.49 39.03 -2.50
N THR A 337 -5.88 38.81 -1.25
CA THR A 337 -5.22 37.82 -0.39
C THR A 337 -5.44 36.39 -0.88
N LEU A 338 -6.65 36.07 -1.35
CA LEU A 338 -7.02 34.73 -1.83
C LEU A 338 -6.34 34.35 -3.15
N GLU A 339 -5.99 35.32 -4.01
CA GLU A 339 -5.22 35.06 -5.24
C GLU A 339 -3.82 34.49 -4.95
N THR A 340 -3.23 34.86 -3.81
CA THR A 340 -1.92 34.36 -3.40
C THR A 340 -1.98 33.11 -2.53
N ASP A 341 -3.14 32.79 -1.96
CA ASP A 341 -3.33 31.71 -0.99
C ASP A 341 -3.04 30.32 -1.58
N ALA A 342 -2.32 29.50 -0.81
CA ALA A 342 -1.86 28.19 -1.26
C ALA A 342 -2.99 27.16 -1.38
N GLU A 343 -3.99 27.18 -0.49
CA GLU A 343 -5.09 26.21 -0.54
C GLU A 343 -6.09 26.57 -1.63
N VAL A 344 -6.36 27.86 -1.83
CA VAL A 344 -7.17 28.34 -2.95
C VAL A 344 -6.53 27.93 -4.29
N LYS A 345 -5.22 28.13 -4.44
CA LYS A 345 -4.48 27.66 -5.64
C LYS A 345 -4.60 26.16 -5.84
N ARG A 346 -4.50 25.35 -4.78
CA ARG A 346 -4.70 23.89 -4.88
C ARG A 346 -6.13 23.54 -5.29
N ALA A 347 -7.13 24.25 -4.79
CA ALA A 347 -8.52 24.04 -5.18
C ALA A 347 -8.76 24.38 -6.66
N LEU A 348 -8.18 25.48 -7.14
CA LEU A 348 -8.22 25.86 -8.55
C LEU A 348 -7.52 24.84 -9.46
N ALA A 349 -6.34 24.38 -9.07
CA ALA A 349 -5.61 23.34 -9.81
C ALA A 349 -6.43 22.05 -9.91
N ARG A 350 -7.03 21.58 -8.80
CA ARG A 350 -7.92 20.41 -8.80
C ARG A 350 -9.11 20.57 -9.74
N ARG A 351 -9.73 21.74 -9.75
CA ARG A 351 -10.80 22.08 -10.68
C ARG A 351 -10.32 22.13 -12.13
N PHE A 352 -9.09 22.56 -12.37
CA PHE A 352 -8.50 22.55 -13.70
C PHE A 352 -8.22 21.12 -14.21
N GLU A 353 -7.74 20.22 -13.34
CA GLU A 353 -7.54 18.80 -13.69
C GLU A 353 -8.81 18.13 -14.24
N THR A 354 -10.00 18.50 -13.74
CA THR A 354 -11.26 17.95 -14.25
C THR A 354 -11.60 18.44 -15.66
N LEU A 355 -11.05 19.59 -16.09
CA LEU A 355 -11.27 20.16 -17.43
C LEU A 355 -10.27 19.65 -18.46
N LYS A 356 -9.07 19.23 -18.03
CA LYS A 356 -8.00 18.80 -18.95
C LYS A 356 -8.43 17.81 -20.04
N PRO A 357 -9.26 16.77 -19.76
CA PRO A 357 -9.70 15.85 -20.82
C PRO A 357 -10.49 16.54 -21.93
N GLU A 358 -11.39 17.46 -21.58
CA GLU A 358 -12.17 18.23 -22.56
C GLU A 358 -11.28 19.20 -23.35
N LEU A 359 -10.32 19.84 -22.69
CA LEU A 359 -9.36 20.73 -23.35
C LEU A 359 -8.46 19.96 -24.33
N GLN A 360 -8.01 18.75 -23.96
CA GLN A 360 -7.25 17.89 -24.87
C GLN A 360 -8.09 17.48 -26.09
N LYS A 361 -9.40 17.23 -25.90
CA LYS A 361 -10.31 16.95 -27.01
C LYS A 361 -10.35 18.13 -27.99
N HIS A 362 -10.48 19.36 -27.51
CA HIS A 362 -10.44 20.55 -28.36
C HIS A 362 -9.10 20.73 -29.10
N ARG A 363 -7.97 20.44 -28.44
CA ARG A 363 -6.65 20.43 -29.10
C ARG A 363 -6.58 19.40 -30.23
N ASN A 364 -7.08 18.18 -29.98
CA ASN A 364 -7.09 17.12 -30.98
C ASN A 364 -8.00 17.46 -32.18
N GLU A 365 -9.16 18.05 -31.93
CA GLU A 365 -10.07 18.55 -32.98
C GLU A 365 -9.42 19.65 -33.81
N PHE A 366 -8.76 20.62 -33.15
CA PHE A 366 -8.04 21.68 -33.83
C PHE A 366 -6.85 21.12 -34.64
N ALA A 367 -6.12 20.15 -34.08
CA ALA A 367 -5.02 19.49 -34.75
C ALA A 367 -5.45 18.73 -36.02
N ALA A 368 -6.61 18.05 -35.97
CA ALA A 368 -7.18 17.40 -37.12
C ALA A 368 -7.56 18.42 -38.22
N ARG A 369 -8.11 19.58 -37.85
CA ARG A 369 -8.38 20.68 -38.79
C ARG A 369 -7.10 21.24 -39.41
N GLN A 370 -6.07 21.50 -38.59
CA GLN A 370 -4.76 21.96 -39.09
C GLN A 370 -4.15 20.97 -40.09
N LEU A 371 -4.30 19.67 -39.84
CA LEU A 371 -3.83 18.64 -40.76
C LEU A 371 -4.60 18.66 -42.09
N GLN A 372 -5.94 18.81 -42.06
CA GLN A 372 -6.77 18.90 -43.25
C GLN A 372 -6.46 20.17 -44.08
N GLU A 373 -6.25 21.31 -43.42
CA GLU A 373 -6.01 22.59 -44.08
C GLU A 373 -4.59 22.68 -44.68
N ARG A 374 -3.57 22.26 -43.92
CA ARG A 374 -2.16 22.43 -44.32
C ARG A 374 -1.59 21.23 -45.09
N PHE A 375 -2.09 20.02 -44.82
CA PHE A 375 -1.60 18.78 -45.44
C PHE A 375 -2.77 17.92 -45.98
N PRO A 376 -3.62 18.47 -46.87
CA PRO A 376 -4.84 17.79 -47.33
C PRO A 376 -4.55 16.43 -47.98
N ALA A 377 -3.45 16.31 -48.72
CA ALA A 377 -3.07 15.06 -49.37
C ALA A 377 -2.73 13.94 -48.37
N VAL A 378 -2.05 14.28 -47.26
CA VAL A 378 -1.72 13.31 -46.20
C VAL A 378 -2.95 13.00 -45.36
N ALA A 379 -3.76 14.01 -45.04
CA ALA A 379 -5.01 13.86 -44.31
C ALA A 379 -6.01 12.95 -45.03
N GLY A 380 -6.19 13.17 -46.34
CA GLY A 380 -7.06 12.39 -47.21
C GLY A 380 -6.46 11.07 -47.70
N GLY A 381 -5.20 10.78 -47.39
CA GLY A 381 -4.52 9.55 -47.79
C GLY A 381 -4.21 9.44 -49.30
N SER A 382 -4.37 10.53 -50.05
CA SER A 382 -4.02 10.62 -51.48
C SER A 382 -2.54 10.93 -51.70
N TYR A 383 -1.81 11.33 -50.65
CA TYR A 383 -0.36 11.52 -50.71
C TYR A 383 0.33 10.21 -51.03
N ARG A 384 1.16 10.25 -52.09
CA ARG A 384 1.99 9.13 -52.54
C ARG A 384 3.45 9.46 -52.26
N PRO A 385 4.06 8.84 -51.24
CA PRO A 385 5.51 8.96 -51.03
C PRO A 385 6.30 8.56 -52.28
N SER A 386 7.46 9.19 -52.51
CA SER A 386 8.32 8.77 -53.62
C SER A 386 8.84 7.34 -53.41
N PRO A 387 9.14 6.59 -54.50
CA PRO A 387 9.77 5.28 -54.40
C PRO A 387 11.05 5.27 -53.55
N GLU A 388 11.88 6.31 -53.69
CA GLU A 388 13.08 6.52 -52.89
C GLU A 388 12.79 6.66 -51.39
N ALA A 389 11.73 7.40 -51.02
CA ALA A 389 11.33 7.56 -49.62
C ALA A 389 10.81 6.24 -49.02
N ILE A 390 10.15 5.40 -49.82
CA ILE A 390 9.70 4.07 -49.39
C ILE A 390 10.89 3.13 -49.19
N GLU A 391 11.86 3.16 -50.09
CA GLU A 391 13.09 2.37 -49.97
C GLU A 391 13.94 2.82 -48.76
N ALA A 392 14.03 4.13 -48.52
CA ALA A 392 14.67 4.69 -47.34
C ALA A 392 13.95 4.26 -46.05
N PHE A 393 12.62 4.32 -46.01
CA PHE A 393 11.81 3.85 -44.88
C PHE A 393 11.95 2.34 -44.64
N ARG A 394 12.09 1.54 -45.71
CA ARG A 394 12.36 0.11 -45.59
C ARG A 394 13.74 -0.18 -45.00
N ALA A 395 14.74 0.63 -45.36
CA ALA A 395 16.08 0.50 -44.81
C ALA A 395 16.15 0.98 -43.35
N ASP A 396 15.42 2.04 -43.02
CA ASP A 396 15.35 2.61 -41.68
C ASP A 396 13.94 3.18 -41.42
N PRO A 397 13.10 2.49 -40.62
CA PRO A 397 11.75 2.93 -40.31
C PRO A 397 11.67 4.28 -39.57
N ALA A 398 12.79 4.76 -39.00
CA ALA A 398 12.85 6.06 -38.34
C ALA A 398 13.01 7.23 -39.32
N LYS A 399 13.42 6.98 -40.57
CA LYS A 399 13.57 8.03 -41.59
C LYS A 399 12.22 8.33 -42.24
N LEU A 400 11.67 9.49 -41.89
CA LEU A 400 10.48 10.05 -42.52
C LEU A 400 10.87 11.17 -43.49
N PRO A 401 10.21 11.29 -44.65
CA PRO A 401 10.43 12.40 -45.56
C PRO A 401 9.92 13.70 -44.93
N GLU A 402 10.71 14.77 -45.03
CA GLU A 402 10.31 16.10 -44.59
C GLU A 402 9.27 16.67 -45.56
N LEU A 403 8.12 17.10 -45.02
CA LEU A 403 7.06 17.72 -45.82
C LEU A 403 7.19 19.25 -45.79
N PRO A 404 6.98 19.95 -46.92
CA PRO A 404 7.00 21.41 -46.94
C PRO A 404 5.93 21.97 -45.99
N GLY A 405 6.35 22.83 -45.05
CA GLY A 405 5.46 23.41 -44.04
C GLY A 405 5.39 22.64 -42.71
N GLU A 406 6.07 21.50 -42.56
CA GLU A 406 6.13 20.75 -41.29
C GLU A 406 6.79 21.54 -40.16
N ALA A 407 7.81 22.34 -40.51
CA ALA A 407 8.51 23.24 -39.60
C ALA A 407 7.81 24.61 -39.40
N ALA A 408 6.66 24.84 -40.04
CA ALA A 408 5.98 26.13 -39.95
C ALA A 408 5.54 26.44 -38.51
N PRO A 409 5.71 27.70 -38.04
CA PRO A 409 5.20 28.11 -36.74
C PRO A 409 3.68 27.94 -36.66
N GLY A 410 3.17 27.65 -35.46
CA GLY A 410 1.75 27.48 -35.19
C GLY A 410 1.17 26.08 -35.43
N LEU A 411 1.96 25.08 -35.85
CA LEU A 411 1.50 23.70 -35.85
C LEU A 411 1.54 23.14 -34.42
N LEU A 412 0.40 22.65 -33.91
CA LEU A 412 0.36 22.03 -32.58
C LEU A 412 1.21 20.75 -32.52
N ALA A 413 1.70 20.40 -31.32
CA ALA A 413 2.41 19.15 -31.10
C ALA A 413 1.56 17.92 -31.51
N GLU A 414 0.26 17.96 -31.24
CA GLU A 414 -0.71 16.94 -31.66
C GLU A 414 -0.81 16.85 -33.18
N SER A 415 -0.80 17.99 -33.89
CA SER A 415 -0.81 18.03 -35.35
C SER A 415 0.44 17.40 -35.95
N ARG A 416 1.63 17.67 -35.38
CA ARG A 416 2.89 17.02 -35.79
C ARG A 416 2.83 15.52 -35.57
N THR A 417 2.27 15.10 -34.45
CA THR A 417 2.14 13.68 -34.10
C THR A 417 1.19 12.95 -35.05
N LEU A 418 0.02 13.55 -35.32
CA LEU A 418 -0.96 13.03 -36.28
C LEU A 418 -0.39 12.98 -37.70
N LEU A 419 0.35 14.01 -38.13
CA LEU A 419 1.03 14.06 -39.42
C LEU A 419 2.01 12.89 -39.55
N LYS A 420 2.90 12.70 -38.56
CA LYS A 420 3.86 11.59 -38.55
C LYS A 420 3.17 10.23 -38.58
N GLN A 421 2.14 10.01 -37.75
CA GLN A 421 1.39 8.76 -37.73
C GLN A 421 0.76 8.43 -39.09
N LYS A 422 0.11 9.42 -39.73
CA LYS A 422 -0.49 9.26 -41.05
C LYS A 422 0.56 9.00 -42.13
N LEU A 423 1.67 9.74 -42.10
CA LEU A 423 2.78 9.58 -43.03
C LEU A 423 3.43 8.20 -42.92
N THR A 424 3.70 7.72 -41.69
CA THR A 424 4.19 6.36 -41.43
C THR A 424 3.23 5.30 -41.97
N GLY A 425 1.91 5.48 -41.78
CA GLY A 425 0.90 4.58 -42.35
C GLY A 425 0.94 4.52 -43.89
N LEU A 426 1.15 5.67 -44.56
CA LEU A 426 1.28 5.74 -46.02
C LEU A 426 2.58 5.11 -46.53
N LEU A 427 3.70 5.33 -45.83
CA LEU A 427 4.99 4.71 -46.15
C LEU A 427 4.95 3.20 -45.95
N ALA A 428 4.31 2.72 -44.87
CA ALA A 428 4.12 1.29 -44.62
C ALA A 428 3.29 0.62 -45.73
N ALA A 429 2.23 1.29 -46.20
CA ALA A 429 1.44 0.81 -47.34
C ALA A 429 2.29 0.74 -48.63
N GLY A 430 3.13 1.75 -48.89
CA GLY A 430 4.07 1.73 -50.01
C GLY A 430 5.13 0.63 -49.91
N ASN A 431 5.67 0.38 -48.71
CA ASN A 431 6.63 -0.69 -48.47
C ASN A 431 6.01 -2.08 -48.65
N ALA A 432 4.72 -2.24 -48.33
CA ALA A 432 3.98 -3.47 -48.61
C ALA A 432 3.87 -3.73 -50.13
N GLU A 433 3.63 -2.68 -50.94
CA GLU A 433 3.63 -2.80 -52.41
C GLU A 433 5.01 -3.14 -52.97
N LEU A 434 6.08 -2.48 -52.49
CA LEU A 434 7.45 -2.83 -52.86
C LEU A 434 7.78 -4.29 -52.50
N SER A 435 7.35 -4.76 -51.32
CA SER A 435 7.56 -6.14 -50.89
C SER A 435 6.79 -7.13 -51.77
N ALA A 436 5.58 -6.80 -52.19
CA ALA A 436 4.80 -7.59 -53.12
C ALA A 436 5.45 -7.64 -54.52
N GLN A 437 6.02 -6.52 -55.01
CA GLN A 437 6.80 -6.54 -56.26
C GLN A 437 8.02 -7.44 -56.16
N LEU A 438 8.80 -7.37 -55.07
CA LEU A 438 9.95 -8.27 -54.89
C LEU A 438 9.53 -9.74 -54.79
N ALA A 439 8.42 -10.05 -54.12
CA ALA A 439 7.89 -11.42 -54.07
C ALA A 439 7.43 -11.91 -55.45
N ALA A 440 6.87 -11.03 -56.29
CA ALA A 440 6.55 -11.37 -57.68
C ALA A 440 7.82 -11.60 -58.51
N VAL A 441 8.88 -10.83 -58.27
CA VAL A 441 10.21 -11.10 -58.84
C VAL A 441 10.72 -12.47 -58.37
N ASP A 442 10.60 -12.82 -57.10
CA ASP A 442 11.00 -14.14 -56.59
C ASP A 442 10.26 -15.28 -57.30
N ALA A 443 8.92 -15.23 -57.31
CA ALA A 443 8.08 -16.28 -57.88
C ALA A 443 8.29 -16.49 -59.38
N GLU A 444 8.44 -15.39 -60.15
CA GLU A 444 8.71 -15.49 -61.58
C GLU A 444 10.11 -16.05 -61.85
N TYR A 445 11.12 -15.70 -61.04
CA TYR A 445 12.46 -16.29 -61.16
C TYR A 445 12.43 -17.80 -60.97
N ASP A 446 11.80 -18.27 -59.89
CA ASP A 446 11.70 -19.68 -59.57
C ASP A 446 10.94 -20.45 -60.66
N THR A 447 9.90 -19.83 -61.23
CA THR A 447 9.17 -20.39 -62.38
C THR A 447 10.06 -20.52 -63.61
N VAL A 448 10.85 -19.49 -63.93
CA VAL A 448 11.79 -19.52 -65.06
C VAL A 448 12.86 -20.59 -64.84
N VAL A 449 13.43 -20.68 -63.64
CA VAL A 449 14.44 -21.70 -63.30
C VAL A 449 13.88 -23.12 -63.40
N ALA A 450 12.70 -23.37 -62.82
CA ALA A 450 12.07 -24.68 -62.86
C ALA A 450 11.75 -25.12 -64.30
N GLU A 451 11.31 -24.19 -65.16
CA GLU A 451 11.10 -24.48 -66.58
C GLU A 451 12.43 -24.68 -67.34
N MET A 452 13.50 -23.96 -67.00
CA MET A 452 14.85 -24.20 -67.53
C MET A 452 15.35 -25.62 -67.19
N GLU A 453 15.15 -26.07 -65.96
CA GLU A 453 15.54 -27.41 -65.50
C GLU A 453 14.71 -28.51 -66.20
N LYS A 454 13.39 -28.33 -66.32
CA LYS A 454 12.53 -29.27 -67.06
C LYS A 454 12.97 -29.40 -68.52
N MET A 455 13.23 -28.27 -69.17
CA MET A 455 13.48 -28.25 -70.62
C MET A 455 14.94 -28.55 -70.99
N GLN A 456 15.89 -28.49 -70.05
CA GLN A 456 17.24 -29.04 -70.24
C GLN A 456 17.23 -30.55 -70.50
N SER A 457 16.22 -31.28 -70.01
CA SER A 457 16.07 -32.71 -70.27
C SER A 457 15.55 -33.04 -71.69
N SER A 458 15.02 -32.05 -72.41
CA SER A 458 14.50 -32.18 -73.77
C SER A 458 15.36 -31.33 -74.71
N ALA A 459 16.23 -31.94 -75.52
CA ALA A 459 17.27 -31.29 -76.34
C ALA A 459 16.76 -30.35 -77.48
N SER A 460 15.98 -29.32 -77.17
CA SER A 460 15.42 -28.36 -78.13
C SER A 460 15.80 -26.93 -77.75
N SER A 461 16.77 -26.35 -78.43
CA SER A 461 17.19 -24.95 -78.24
C SER A 461 16.10 -23.91 -78.60
N SER A 462 15.01 -24.33 -79.24
CA SER A 462 13.92 -23.45 -79.71
C SER A 462 12.98 -22.95 -78.60
N TRP A 463 12.96 -23.60 -77.44
CA TRP A 463 12.02 -23.25 -76.37
C TRP A 463 12.36 -21.92 -75.69
N LEU A 464 13.64 -21.58 -75.57
CA LEU A 464 14.13 -20.34 -74.94
C LEU A 464 13.67 -19.10 -75.70
N ALA A 465 13.84 -19.14 -77.03
CA ALA A 465 13.34 -18.08 -77.90
C ALA A 465 11.82 -17.94 -77.80
N ARG A 466 11.08 -19.06 -77.67
CA ARG A 466 9.62 -19.06 -77.48
C ARG A 466 9.18 -18.54 -76.11
N TRP A 467 9.90 -18.88 -75.04
CA TRP A 467 9.55 -18.50 -73.67
C TRP A 467 9.81 -17.01 -73.38
N PHE A 468 10.96 -16.50 -73.80
CA PHE A 468 11.30 -15.08 -73.68
C PHE A 468 10.75 -14.21 -74.83
N GLY A 469 10.14 -14.83 -75.85
CA GLY A 469 9.48 -14.14 -76.96
C GLY A 469 10.45 -13.46 -77.94
N SER A 470 11.64 -14.04 -78.16
CA SER A 470 12.61 -13.55 -79.13
C SER A 470 12.14 -13.80 -80.56
N LYS A 471 12.04 -12.74 -81.38
CA LYS A 471 11.63 -12.82 -82.79
C LYS A 471 12.74 -13.32 -83.72
N ASN A 472 14.00 -13.24 -83.30
CA ASN A 472 15.18 -13.53 -84.12
C ASN A 472 15.98 -14.76 -83.65
N GLY A 473 15.45 -15.53 -82.70
CA GLY A 473 16.08 -16.73 -82.15
C GLY A 473 17.23 -16.48 -81.16
N ALA A 474 17.85 -15.28 -81.16
CA ALA A 474 18.85 -14.88 -80.18
C ALA A 474 18.20 -14.39 -78.88
N VAL A 475 18.65 -14.89 -77.73
CA VAL A 475 18.19 -14.47 -76.40
C VAL A 475 19.29 -13.64 -75.75
N ASP A 476 19.17 -12.31 -75.82
CA ASP A 476 20.08 -11.37 -75.18
C ASP A 476 19.53 -10.88 -73.82
N LEU A 477 20.37 -10.16 -73.06
CA LEU A 477 20.02 -9.66 -71.73
C LEU A 477 18.79 -8.74 -71.77
N GLU A 478 18.64 -7.92 -72.82
CA GLU A 478 17.52 -7.00 -72.94
C GLU A 478 16.20 -7.72 -73.23
N THR A 479 16.22 -8.78 -74.03
CA THR A 479 15.05 -9.62 -74.30
C THR A 479 14.61 -10.37 -73.04
N ILE A 480 15.56 -10.92 -72.26
CA ILE A 480 15.26 -11.56 -70.97
C ILE A 480 14.67 -10.53 -70.00
N ARG A 481 15.35 -9.38 -69.80
CA ARG A 481 14.90 -8.31 -68.90
C ARG A 481 13.51 -7.80 -69.27
N GLY A 482 13.26 -7.55 -70.55
CA GLY A 482 11.98 -7.05 -71.05
C GLY A 482 10.84 -8.06 -70.98
N SER A 483 11.10 -9.35 -71.18
CA SER A 483 10.10 -10.40 -70.96
C SER A 483 9.81 -10.61 -69.47
N TYR A 484 10.87 -10.70 -68.67
CA TYR A 484 10.81 -10.95 -67.24
C TYR A 484 10.12 -9.80 -66.48
N GLY A 485 10.52 -8.55 -66.75
CA GLY A 485 9.87 -7.37 -66.16
C GLY A 485 8.39 -7.24 -66.52
N ARG A 486 7.98 -7.59 -67.75
CA ARG A 486 6.56 -7.60 -68.15
C ARG A 486 5.74 -8.65 -67.39
N ARG A 487 6.31 -9.84 -67.17
CA ARG A 487 5.64 -10.91 -66.41
C ARG A 487 5.51 -10.56 -64.93
N VAL A 488 6.57 -10.03 -64.33
CA VAL A 488 6.54 -9.53 -62.94
C VAL A 488 5.48 -8.43 -62.78
N LEU A 489 5.41 -7.47 -63.70
CA LEU A 489 4.37 -6.44 -63.67
C LEU A 489 2.97 -7.02 -63.85
N ALA A 490 2.78 -7.99 -64.74
CA ALA A 490 1.49 -8.65 -64.93
C ALA A 490 1.06 -9.44 -63.68
N ALA A 491 1.99 -10.17 -63.04
CA ALA A 491 1.75 -10.89 -61.80
C ALA A 491 1.43 -9.93 -60.64
N PHE A 492 2.14 -8.81 -60.56
CA PHE A 492 1.88 -7.78 -59.56
C PHE A 492 0.50 -7.11 -59.74
N HIS A 493 0.09 -6.84 -60.99
CA HIS A 493 -1.20 -6.22 -61.31
C HIS A 493 -2.39 -7.17 -61.30
N ALA A 494 -2.17 -8.47 -61.10
CA ALA A 494 -3.26 -9.44 -61.06
C ALA A 494 -4.19 -9.18 -59.85
N GLY A 495 -5.41 -8.73 -60.14
CA GLY A 495 -6.56 -8.79 -59.23
C GLY A 495 -6.79 -7.61 -58.27
N THR A 496 -5.97 -6.54 -58.26
CA THR A 496 -6.21 -5.35 -57.41
C THR A 496 -5.66 -4.05 -58.01
N GLU A 497 -6.32 -2.92 -57.73
CA GLU A 497 -5.76 -1.59 -58.03
C GLU A 497 -4.53 -1.32 -57.16
N ARG A 498 -3.40 -0.98 -57.79
CA ARG A 498 -2.11 -0.72 -57.13
C ARG A 498 -1.85 0.78 -57.01
N ARG A 499 -1.26 1.23 -55.90
CA ARG A 499 -0.89 2.65 -55.71
C ARG A 499 0.34 3.02 -56.55
N TYR A 500 1.24 2.07 -56.76
CA TYR A 500 2.43 2.20 -57.58
C TYR A 500 2.32 1.29 -58.82
N PRO A 501 1.83 1.81 -59.96
CA PRO A 501 1.65 1.02 -61.17
C PRO A 501 2.98 0.60 -61.83
N GLU A 502 4.05 1.33 -61.57
CA GLU A 502 5.39 1.09 -62.11
C GLU A 502 6.27 0.29 -61.13
N LEU A 503 7.36 -0.28 -61.66
CA LEU A 503 8.34 -0.98 -60.84
C LEU A 503 9.10 0.01 -59.95
N PHE A 504 9.27 -0.33 -58.68
CA PHE A 504 10.21 0.39 -57.83
C PHE A 504 11.65 0.23 -58.35
N PRO A 505 12.53 1.24 -58.19
CA PRO A 505 13.93 1.17 -58.62
C PRO A 505 14.65 -0.09 -58.10
N LYS A 506 14.44 -0.46 -56.83
CA LYS A 506 15.00 -1.68 -56.25
C LYS A 506 14.46 -2.97 -56.89
N ALA A 507 13.19 -3.02 -57.26
CA ALA A 507 12.62 -4.17 -57.96
C ALA A 507 13.15 -4.26 -59.40
N ALA A 508 13.33 -3.13 -60.09
CA ALA A 508 13.95 -3.08 -61.41
C ALA A 508 15.42 -3.55 -61.38
N ALA A 509 16.19 -3.15 -60.36
CA ALA A 509 17.56 -3.61 -60.17
C ALA A 509 17.64 -5.12 -59.90
N GLU A 510 16.71 -5.66 -59.10
CA GLU A 510 16.62 -7.10 -58.83
C GLU A 510 16.26 -7.89 -60.09
N ILE A 511 15.33 -7.37 -60.92
CA ILE A 511 14.99 -7.93 -62.23
C ILE A 511 16.23 -7.98 -63.12
N GLU A 512 17.03 -6.92 -63.16
CA GLU A 512 18.26 -6.89 -63.95
C GLU A 512 19.28 -7.93 -63.47
N LEU A 513 19.52 -8.01 -62.16
CA LEU A 513 20.45 -8.97 -61.57
C LEU A 513 20.04 -10.41 -61.88
N ARG A 514 18.75 -10.73 -61.74
CA ARG A 514 18.22 -12.06 -62.05
C ARG A 514 18.21 -12.36 -63.54
N SER A 515 17.98 -11.36 -64.39
CA SER A 515 18.08 -11.52 -65.84
C SER A 515 19.51 -11.86 -66.26
N ARG A 516 20.52 -11.25 -65.63
CA ARG A 516 21.94 -11.62 -65.82
C ARG A 516 22.22 -13.05 -65.34
N ALA A 517 21.69 -13.44 -64.19
CA ALA A 517 21.83 -14.80 -63.67
C ALA A 517 21.19 -15.86 -64.58
N ILE A 518 20.00 -15.58 -65.13
CA ILE A 518 19.34 -16.42 -66.14
C ILE A 518 20.25 -16.54 -67.36
N LEU A 519 20.72 -15.43 -67.93
CA LEU A 519 21.59 -15.45 -69.11
C LEU A 519 22.89 -16.24 -68.86
N GLN A 520 23.50 -16.09 -67.68
CA GLN A 520 24.68 -16.85 -67.29
C GLN A 520 24.40 -18.36 -67.21
N ARG A 521 23.27 -18.76 -66.62
CA ARG A 521 22.82 -20.17 -66.58
C ARG A 521 22.50 -20.72 -67.97
N LEU A 522 22.08 -19.87 -68.91
CA LEU A 522 21.85 -20.27 -70.31
C LEU A 522 23.15 -20.46 -71.09
N ASN A 523 24.15 -19.61 -70.84
CA ASN A 523 25.44 -19.64 -71.55
C ASN A 523 26.42 -20.68 -70.97
N THR A 524 26.15 -21.19 -69.77
CA THR A 524 26.96 -22.21 -69.10
C THR A 524 26.08 -23.45 -68.88
N PRO A 525 26.15 -24.49 -69.73
CA PRO A 525 25.42 -25.73 -69.43
C PRO A 525 25.95 -26.32 -68.11
N PRO A 526 25.10 -26.92 -67.25
CA PRO A 526 25.60 -27.67 -66.11
C PRO A 526 26.48 -28.80 -66.65
N GLU A 527 27.71 -28.95 -66.13
CA GLU A 527 28.52 -30.13 -66.41
C GLU A 527 27.69 -31.38 -66.11
N ALA A 528 27.47 -32.20 -67.13
CA ALA A 528 26.83 -33.48 -66.98
C ALA A 528 27.60 -34.27 -65.91
N SER A 529 26.88 -34.80 -64.93
CA SER A 529 27.44 -35.80 -64.02
C SER A 529 27.88 -37.00 -64.85
N GLU A 530 29.18 -37.10 -65.15
CA GLU A 530 29.71 -38.25 -65.90
C GLU A 530 29.67 -39.53 -65.05
N PRO A 531 29.34 -40.69 -65.66
CA PRO A 531 29.43 -41.98 -65.01
C PRO A 531 30.90 -42.41 -64.85
N SER A 532 31.18 -42.98 -63.67
CA SER A 532 32.47 -43.53 -63.25
C SER A 532 33.08 -44.55 -64.25
N ILE A 533 34.32 -44.30 -64.71
CA ILE A 533 35.21 -45.27 -65.37
C ILE A 533 36.60 -45.20 -64.68
N PRO A 534 37.29 -46.34 -64.38
CA PRO A 534 38.43 -46.40 -63.44
C PRO A 534 39.78 -45.99 -64.08
N PRO A 535 40.87 -45.82 -63.29
CA PRO A 535 41.91 -44.80 -63.53
C PRO A 535 43.16 -45.33 -64.27
N PRO A 536 44.09 -44.42 -64.63
CA PRO A 536 45.51 -44.66 -64.40
C PRO A 536 46.11 -43.64 -63.41
N GLU A 537 46.94 -44.16 -62.50
CA GLU A 537 47.69 -43.44 -61.48
C GLU A 537 48.65 -42.41 -62.12
N THR A 538 48.78 -41.17 -61.64
CA THR A 538 49.52 -40.85 -60.41
C THR A 538 49.36 -39.35 -60.06
N VAL A 539 48.20 -38.95 -59.54
CA VAL A 539 48.10 -37.78 -58.65
C VAL A 539 47.06 -38.11 -57.59
N LYS A 540 47.48 -38.27 -56.32
CA LYS A 540 46.52 -38.45 -55.22
C LYS A 540 45.73 -37.15 -55.08
N THR A 541 44.50 -37.15 -55.60
CA THR A 541 43.59 -36.01 -55.49
C THR A 541 42.89 -36.11 -54.14
N ARG A 542 43.09 -35.12 -53.26
CA ARG A 542 42.49 -35.11 -51.92
C ARG A 542 41.35 -34.10 -51.92
N VAL A 543 40.13 -34.59 -51.72
CA VAL A 543 38.90 -33.78 -51.76
C VAL A 543 38.50 -33.38 -50.35
N TRP A 544 38.31 -32.09 -50.10
CA TRP A 544 37.74 -31.58 -48.84
C TRP A 544 36.35 -31.00 -49.08
N ARG A 545 35.42 -31.28 -48.15
CA ARG A 545 34.03 -30.81 -48.26
C ARG A 545 33.79 -29.72 -47.24
N ILE A 546 33.19 -28.63 -47.70
CA ILE A 546 32.66 -27.54 -46.88
C ILE A 546 31.15 -27.59 -46.99
N ARG A 547 30.45 -27.82 -45.89
CA ARG A 547 28.98 -27.86 -45.85
C ARG A 547 28.45 -26.59 -45.21
N ILE A 548 27.47 -25.94 -45.84
CA ILE A 548 26.85 -24.69 -45.38
C ILE A 548 25.37 -24.96 -45.12
N ASP A 549 24.92 -24.80 -43.89
CA ASP A 549 23.51 -24.99 -43.49
C ASP A 549 23.01 -23.68 -42.83
N ALA A 550 21.75 -23.28 -43.08
CA ALA A 550 21.15 -22.09 -42.46
C ALA A 550 19.75 -22.38 -41.92
N GLU A 551 19.67 -22.77 -40.65
CA GLU A 551 18.42 -23.06 -39.97
C GLU A 551 18.17 -22.06 -38.84
N ALA A 552 16.91 -21.64 -38.68
CA ALA A 552 16.45 -20.78 -37.57
C ALA A 552 17.30 -19.53 -37.30
N GLU A 553 17.64 -18.77 -38.35
CA GLU A 553 18.49 -17.55 -38.28
C GLU A 553 19.91 -17.78 -37.76
N VAL A 554 20.44 -19.01 -37.90
CA VAL A 554 21.83 -19.35 -37.60
C VAL A 554 22.47 -19.95 -38.86
N LEU A 555 23.58 -19.36 -39.29
CA LEU A 555 24.42 -19.88 -40.36
C LEU A 555 25.49 -20.78 -39.75
N THR A 556 25.63 -22.00 -40.26
CA THR A 556 26.67 -22.96 -39.85
C THR A 556 27.47 -23.44 -41.05
N ILE A 557 28.80 -23.37 -40.96
CA ILE A 557 29.74 -23.84 -41.98
C ILE A 557 30.63 -24.92 -41.36
N ARG A 558 30.69 -26.10 -41.97
CA ARG A 558 31.52 -27.22 -41.49
C ARG A 558 32.62 -27.52 -42.49
N LEU A 559 33.86 -27.54 -42.03
CA LEU A 559 35.06 -27.94 -42.78
C LEU A 559 35.78 -29.05 -41.99
N LYS A 560 35.71 -30.30 -42.50
CA LYS A 560 36.11 -31.52 -41.76
C LYS A 560 35.44 -31.58 -40.36
N GLU A 561 36.24 -31.62 -39.28
CA GLU A 561 35.79 -31.69 -37.89
C GLU A 561 35.52 -30.30 -37.28
N ARG A 562 35.87 -29.21 -37.99
CA ARG A 562 35.65 -27.83 -37.52
C ARG A 562 34.27 -27.32 -37.97
N ALA A 563 33.54 -26.71 -37.04
CA ALA A 563 32.25 -26.06 -37.31
C ALA A 563 32.30 -24.59 -36.89
N PHE A 564 31.88 -23.70 -37.79
CA PHE A 564 31.81 -22.26 -37.60
C PHE A 564 30.33 -21.86 -37.63
N SER A 565 29.86 -21.09 -36.66
CA SER A 565 28.46 -20.67 -36.61
C SER A 565 28.27 -19.22 -36.20
N GLY A 566 27.19 -18.60 -36.66
CA GLY A 566 26.86 -17.20 -36.38
C GLY A 566 25.41 -16.85 -36.68
N SER A 567 24.92 -15.77 -36.08
CA SER A 567 23.53 -15.32 -36.24
C SER A 567 23.31 -14.55 -37.54
N LEU A 568 22.17 -14.80 -38.20
CA LEU A 568 21.68 -14.11 -39.40
C LEU A 568 20.62 -13.06 -39.08
N LYS A 569 20.57 -12.55 -37.84
CA LYS A 569 19.69 -11.43 -37.50
C LYS A 569 20.01 -10.22 -38.39
N PRO A 570 19.01 -9.47 -38.89
CA PRO A 570 19.22 -8.43 -39.91
C PRO A 570 20.26 -7.35 -39.54
N SER A 571 20.41 -7.03 -38.25
CA SER A 571 21.37 -6.04 -37.76
C SER A 571 22.83 -6.52 -37.73
N GLU A 572 23.05 -7.84 -37.74
CA GLU A 572 24.38 -8.45 -37.51
C GLU A 572 24.80 -9.40 -38.65
N ALA A 573 23.91 -9.69 -39.59
CA ALA A 573 24.11 -10.68 -40.65
C ALA A 573 25.35 -10.38 -41.51
N GLU A 574 25.53 -9.15 -42.00
CA GLU A 574 26.65 -8.83 -42.89
C GLU A 574 28.01 -8.90 -42.18
N ALA A 575 28.08 -8.45 -40.92
CA ALA A 575 29.30 -8.55 -40.13
C ALA A 575 29.65 -10.01 -39.81
N THR A 576 28.63 -10.81 -39.51
CA THR A 576 28.77 -12.24 -39.22
C THR A 576 29.18 -13.03 -40.46
N GLU A 577 28.59 -12.76 -41.62
CA GLU A 577 28.96 -13.34 -42.92
C GLU A 577 30.44 -13.07 -43.26
N LYS A 578 30.90 -11.83 -43.12
CA LYS A 578 32.31 -11.46 -43.37
C LYS A 578 33.27 -12.16 -42.41
N ARG A 579 32.93 -12.22 -41.12
CA ARG A 579 33.74 -12.90 -40.10
C ARG A 579 33.86 -14.40 -40.40
N LEU A 580 32.74 -15.07 -40.65
CA LEU A 580 32.72 -16.51 -40.94
C LEU A 580 33.50 -16.84 -42.22
N THR A 581 33.42 -15.98 -43.25
CA THR A 581 34.21 -16.13 -44.48
C THR A 581 35.70 -16.11 -44.18
N ALA A 582 36.18 -15.14 -43.40
CA ALA A 582 37.59 -15.03 -43.04
C ALA A 582 38.08 -16.22 -42.19
N GLU A 583 37.26 -16.68 -41.24
CA GLU A 583 37.59 -17.84 -40.38
C GLU A 583 37.69 -19.14 -41.18
N VAL A 584 36.77 -19.37 -42.11
CA VAL A 584 36.77 -20.58 -42.96
C VAL A 584 37.93 -20.56 -43.95
N VAL A 585 38.24 -19.41 -44.56
CA VAL A 585 39.39 -19.25 -45.45
C VAL A 585 40.69 -19.56 -44.70
N ARG A 586 40.88 -18.97 -43.53
CA ARG A 586 42.08 -19.20 -42.72
C ARG A 586 42.22 -20.66 -42.29
N ALA A 587 41.12 -21.29 -41.85
CA ALA A 587 41.13 -22.70 -41.49
C ALA A 587 41.43 -23.63 -42.68
N LEU A 588 41.07 -23.21 -43.90
CA LEU A 588 41.39 -23.94 -45.11
C LEU A 588 42.87 -23.79 -45.50
N GLU A 589 43.42 -22.58 -45.39
CA GLU A 589 44.85 -22.31 -45.61
C GLU A 589 45.72 -23.14 -44.66
N GLU A 590 45.39 -23.18 -43.37
CA GLU A 590 46.07 -24.03 -42.38
C GLU A 590 46.05 -25.52 -42.76
N LEU A 591 44.90 -26.03 -43.22
CA LEU A 591 44.78 -27.42 -43.67
C LEU A 591 45.58 -27.70 -44.95
N CYS A 592 45.63 -26.73 -45.87
CA CYS A 592 46.45 -26.79 -47.09
C CYS A 592 47.94 -26.87 -46.75
N ASP A 593 48.42 -26.01 -45.85
CA ASP A 593 49.82 -25.98 -45.41
C ASP A 593 50.22 -27.28 -44.71
N GLU A 594 49.36 -27.81 -43.83
CA GLU A 594 49.57 -29.12 -43.20
C GLU A 594 49.63 -30.26 -44.22
N ALA A 595 48.82 -30.21 -45.29
CA ALA A 595 48.80 -31.24 -46.32
C ALA A 595 50.05 -31.21 -47.22
N VAL A 596 50.56 -30.01 -47.50
CA VAL A 596 51.79 -29.79 -48.28
C VAL A 596 53.03 -30.19 -47.47
N GLN A 597 53.09 -29.87 -46.17
CA GLN A 597 54.23 -30.23 -45.30
C GLN A 597 54.34 -31.74 -45.03
N ASN A 598 53.22 -32.46 -44.99
CA ASN A 598 53.19 -33.87 -44.61
C ASN A 598 53.33 -34.88 -45.78
N THR A 599 53.58 -34.43 -47.02
CA THR A 599 53.68 -35.36 -48.17
C THR A 599 54.76 -35.01 -49.20
N SER A 600 55.57 -35.98 -49.60
CA SER A 600 56.73 -35.81 -50.50
C SER A 600 56.41 -35.75 -52.01
N ALA A 601 55.14 -35.65 -52.42
CA ALA A 601 54.73 -35.64 -53.83
C ALA A 601 53.57 -34.64 -54.08
N PRO A 602 53.48 -34.00 -55.27
CA PRO A 602 52.46 -33.00 -55.56
C PRO A 602 51.05 -33.62 -55.53
N GLN A 603 50.19 -33.10 -54.65
CA GLN A 603 48.77 -33.48 -54.56
C GLN A 603 47.89 -32.41 -55.22
N LYS A 604 46.88 -32.86 -55.97
CA LYS A 604 45.81 -31.98 -56.43
C LYS A 604 44.77 -31.88 -55.31
N LEU A 605 44.70 -30.73 -54.64
CA LEU A 605 43.70 -30.47 -53.61
C LEU A 605 42.43 -29.92 -54.27
N THR A 606 41.29 -30.56 -54.01
CA THR A 606 39.99 -30.12 -54.54
C THR A 606 39.06 -29.80 -53.39
N VAL A 607 38.53 -28.58 -53.33
CA VAL A 607 37.59 -28.15 -52.29
C VAL A 607 36.20 -28.11 -52.89
N ARG A 608 35.27 -28.87 -52.30
CA ARG A 608 33.89 -28.96 -52.73
C ARG A 608 32.97 -28.20 -51.77
N LEU A 609 32.26 -27.21 -52.29
CA LEU A 609 31.23 -26.47 -51.55
C LEU A 609 29.88 -27.19 -51.69
N GLU A 610 29.25 -27.51 -50.57
CA GLU A 610 27.93 -28.13 -50.49
C GLU A 610 26.97 -27.21 -49.70
N VAL A 611 25.91 -26.74 -50.37
CA VAL A 611 24.85 -25.94 -49.75
C VAL A 611 23.78 -26.91 -49.26
N GLY A 612 23.63 -26.99 -47.95
CA GLY A 612 22.65 -27.84 -47.28
C GLY A 612 21.31 -27.13 -47.05
N GLY A 613 20.61 -27.50 -45.98
CA GLY A 613 19.23 -27.09 -45.74
C GLY A 613 19.09 -25.62 -45.29
N GLY A 614 18.06 -24.94 -45.80
CA GLY A 614 17.65 -23.61 -45.33
C GLY A 614 17.76 -22.45 -46.34
N ARG A 615 17.30 -21.25 -45.96
CA ARG A 615 17.35 -20.04 -46.81
C ARG A 615 18.75 -19.42 -46.75
N ILE A 616 19.65 -19.93 -47.58
CA ILE A 616 21.01 -19.40 -47.71
C ILE A 616 21.05 -18.34 -48.81
N TYR A 617 21.60 -17.17 -48.51
CA TYR A 617 21.76 -16.11 -49.51
C TYR A 617 22.82 -16.54 -50.55
N TYR A 618 22.41 -16.67 -51.81
CA TYR A 618 23.33 -16.98 -52.92
C TYR A 618 24.51 -16.00 -53.03
N ARG A 619 24.30 -14.74 -52.60
CA ARG A 619 25.35 -13.72 -52.49
C ARG A 619 26.49 -14.19 -51.56
N PHE A 620 26.15 -14.68 -50.38
CA PHE A 620 27.13 -15.14 -49.39
C PHE A 620 27.96 -16.32 -49.92
N VAL A 621 27.31 -17.30 -50.56
CA VAL A 621 27.99 -18.46 -51.14
C VAL A 621 28.95 -18.03 -52.27
N ALA A 622 28.53 -17.08 -53.11
CA ALA A 622 29.38 -16.53 -54.16
C ALA A 622 30.60 -15.78 -53.60
N GLU A 623 30.41 -14.96 -52.56
CA GLU A 623 31.49 -14.24 -51.88
C GLU A 623 32.49 -15.19 -51.21
N LEU A 624 31.98 -16.20 -50.48
CA LEU A 624 32.82 -17.24 -49.86
C LEU A 624 33.60 -18.01 -50.93
N ARG A 625 32.97 -18.37 -52.05
CA ARG A 625 33.63 -19.07 -53.16
C ARG A 625 34.79 -18.25 -53.74
N GLU A 626 34.56 -16.98 -54.04
CA GLU A 626 35.61 -16.12 -54.59
C GLU A 626 36.74 -15.88 -53.57
N ALA A 627 36.41 -15.73 -52.29
CA ALA A 627 37.41 -15.64 -51.23
C ALA A 627 38.28 -16.91 -51.15
N LEU A 628 37.67 -18.10 -51.19
CA LEU A 628 38.38 -19.38 -51.17
C LEU A 628 39.24 -19.60 -52.43
N LYS A 629 38.72 -19.27 -53.62
CA LYS A 629 39.53 -19.31 -54.86
C LYS A 629 40.75 -18.39 -54.76
N ASN A 630 40.57 -17.18 -54.23
CA ASN A 630 41.65 -16.21 -54.11
C ASN A 630 42.73 -16.67 -53.13
N ALA A 631 42.34 -17.25 -51.99
CA ALA A 631 43.26 -17.85 -51.03
C ALA A 631 44.03 -19.04 -51.62
N LEU A 632 43.34 -19.91 -52.36
CA LEU A 632 43.92 -21.14 -52.91
C LEU A 632 44.72 -20.96 -54.22
N LYS A 633 44.70 -19.76 -54.83
CA LYS A 633 45.50 -19.45 -56.02
C LYS A 633 46.99 -19.70 -55.83
N GLN A 634 47.50 -19.52 -54.60
CA GLN A 634 48.93 -19.67 -54.30
C GLN A 634 49.36 -21.12 -54.02
N THR A 635 48.41 -21.99 -53.63
CA THR A 635 48.67 -23.39 -53.25
C THR A 635 48.35 -24.41 -54.36
N GLY A 636 47.89 -23.96 -55.53
CA GLY A 636 47.62 -24.82 -56.69
C GLY A 636 46.37 -25.70 -56.55
N ALA A 637 45.53 -25.45 -55.56
CA ALA A 637 44.28 -26.17 -55.30
C ALA A 637 43.11 -25.61 -56.13
N SER A 638 42.18 -26.47 -56.55
CA SER A 638 40.99 -26.08 -57.31
C SER A 638 39.73 -26.14 -56.44
N VAL A 639 38.85 -25.14 -56.57
CA VAL A 639 37.54 -25.11 -55.89
C VAL A 639 36.46 -25.55 -56.88
N GLU A 640 35.77 -26.64 -56.58
CA GLU A 640 34.67 -27.19 -57.37
C GLU A 640 33.33 -26.96 -56.65
N ASP A 641 32.31 -26.55 -57.40
CA ASP A 641 30.96 -26.37 -56.84
C ASP A 641 30.15 -27.65 -56.98
N GLY A 642 29.69 -28.19 -55.85
CA GLY A 642 28.75 -29.29 -55.82
C GLY A 642 27.38 -28.81 -55.35
N LEU A 643 26.59 -28.20 -56.23
CA LEU A 643 25.17 -27.94 -55.95
C LEU A 643 24.40 -29.28 -55.97
N ARG A 644 24.42 -30.00 -54.85
CA ARG A 644 23.46 -31.06 -54.56
C ARG A 644 22.35 -30.47 -53.69
N THR A 645 21.23 -30.12 -54.29
CA THR A 645 19.97 -29.92 -53.55
C THR A 645 19.55 -31.28 -53.00
N GLY A 646 19.87 -31.55 -51.74
CA GLY A 646 19.46 -32.79 -51.07
C GLY A 646 17.94 -32.88 -50.98
N LYS A 647 17.35 -33.89 -51.63
CA LYS A 647 16.16 -34.54 -51.07
C LYS A 647 16.58 -35.18 -49.74
N ALA A 648 15.71 -35.05 -48.74
CA ALA A 648 15.79 -35.79 -47.49
C ALA A 648 15.82 -37.30 -47.78
N ASP A 649 16.75 -37.99 -47.13
CA ASP A 649 16.46 -39.29 -46.52
C ASP A 649 16.22 -39.04 -45.02
#